data_AF-A0A060YS54-F1
#
_entry.id   AF-A0A060YS54-F1
#
_cell.length_a   1.000
_cell.length_b   1.000
_cell.length_c   1.000
_cell.angle_alpha   90.00
_cell.angle_beta   90.00
_cell.angle_gamma   90.00
#
_symmetry.space_group_name_H-M   'P 1'
#
loop_
_entity.id
_entity.type
_entity.pdbx_description
1 polymer ?
#
loop_
_entity_poly.entity_id
_entity_poly.type
_entity_poly.pdbx_seq_one_letter_code
_entity_poly.pdbx_strand_id
1 'polypeptide(L)'
;MMSTQPVPFEEVRRRAESLLSYSGSAQALKTDVQFMANVPLSLSDKFHHITAQTMVTQNIAGQSREEVLESVGRLFKALSILEKYGCNLTSPSRPRYWRSVKHNNPVFRATVDAIKGGRSVLFLYGYTNQQPDGLSFPDDVTDPDVGKVAAVTIEVMTLRMELDMLIKGTHAHPEIYSNIIPSLSLPKTNQEKPELMSDAVVIPPGEEHGDSGKDLQPLSPPPKPAASPGLRHAPTTPTASLFPLTCFFSFLPLSFLSLVFLLFSSLSLSSWECAQCTTVNEVKAALCVTCERPRLAIASLIDLEDPGQPPPNPEWQCKSCTVVNQGSSILCEVCERPRLATRPSITPVLNSTPVLPTPGPTADKETKWMCQFCTYVNSPPAVVCEVCNLPCKDPPVTSPKSLLLQSPVKDFVPPPVMPQVPPEISSRVNIDIKRQNLMRDEGLKLVHQIRKGEKKGVGPEEVYAALCVSRGSNVNPCDWLKSELPHLLDEICAMAASAALQNFKARVSGPQDNTDKGSTEQQSPSVLLGEGVQLSRVEAKQAWLAAGGDTERAVRQLLRDRQAKMQELRSLGFREASQCEEALRLSGGEVRGALSLLQRPLLEPFHQRIWSDQPEAPIDAKNPDKQRMCRRLLALYELPSWGRCELALSLLQEPDAQYSLEDVIQAVRESQDREFLRRLLNNECPCCLSIFPHSKMQSLTSCQCSVCHECFTQHFTIAVRDKHIRDMVCPVCAGPDINDPEHLDSYFFTLDIQLRDCLDREVYELFHKKLMEHALMKDPMFLWCCHCTFGFIYDGNQFKVTCPTCMKSFCNQCKKPVSTKVTCCYLACHVVSFHSHVYVGPK
;
A
#
# COMPACT_ATOMS: atom_id res chain seq x y z
N MET A 1 -38.15 22.50 24.03
CA MET A 1 -36.81 22.80 24.57
C MET A 1 -35.86 22.85 23.39
N MET A 2 -35.17 23.98 23.16
CA MET A 2 -34.23 24.09 22.04
C MET A 2 -32.86 23.60 22.48
N SER A 3 -32.25 22.73 21.68
CA SER A 3 -30.92 22.18 21.98
C SER A 3 -29.87 23.28 21.86
N THR A 4 -29.15 23.56 22.95
CA THR A 4 -28.01 24.47 22.94
C THR A 4 -26.83 23.80 22.25
N GLN A 5 -26.65 24.06 20.95
CA GLN A 5 -25.41 23.71 20.26
C GLN A 5 -24.22 24.37 20.97
N PRO A 6 -23.07 23.69 21.13
CA PRO A 6 -21.86 24.30 21.64
C PRO A 6 -21.28 25.23 20.58
N VAL A 7 -21.71 26.49 20.61
CA VAL A 7 -21.26 27.59 19.73
C VAL A 7 -19.72 27.61 19.49
N PRO A 8 -18.85 27.32 20.47
CA PRO A 8 -17.40 27.29 20.24
C PRO A 8 -16.92 26.20 19.25
N PHE A 9 -17.60 25.06 19.17
CA PHE A 9 -17.16 23.94 18.32
C PHE A 9 -17.43 24.21 16.84
N GLU A 10 -18.65 24.67 16.50
CA GLU A 10 -19.03 24.99 15.12
C GLU A 10 -18.26 26.21 14.56
N GLU A 11 -17.87 27.14 15.44
CA GLU A 11 -16.99 28.26 15.06
C GLU A 11 -15.56 27.79 14.76
N VAL A 12 -14.98 26.93 15.61
CA VAL A 12 -13.64 26.36 15.37
C VAL A 12 -13.64 25.45 14.14
N ARG A 13 -14.69 24.65 13.90
CA ARG A 13 -14.87 23.84 12.69
C ARG A 13 -14.82 24.71 11.43
N ARG A 14 -15.71 25.71 11.32
CA ARG A 14 -15.75 26.62 10.15
C ARG A 14 -14.45 27.40 9.96
N ARG A 15 -13.77 27.79 11.04
CA ARG A 15 -12.43 28.40 10.96
C ARG A 15 -11.40 27.43 10.37
N ALA A 16 -11.35 26.20 10.87
CA ALA A 16 -10.42 25.18 10.40
C ALA A 16 -10.65 24.81 8.93
N GLU A 17 -11.91 24.67 8.51
CA GLU A 17 -12.31 24.44 7.11
C GLU A 17 -11.85 25.57 6.19
N SER A 18 -12.07 26.82 6.59
CA SER A 18 -11.64 28.01 5.84
C SER A 18 -10.11 28.09 5.73
N LEU A 19 -9.39 27.86 6.83
CA LEU A 19 -7.93 27.82 6.85
C LEU A 19 -7.36 26.69 5.97
N LEU A 20 -7.97 25.51 5.99
CA LEU A 20 -7.55 24.38 5.15
C LEU A 20 -7.81 24.65 3.67
N SER A 21 -8.97 25.24 3.34
CA SER A 21 -9.37 25.60 1.97
C SER A 21 -8.41 26.58 1.30
N TYR A 22 -7.75 27.44 2.08
CA TYR A 22 -6.77 28.41 1.57
C TYR A 22 -5.32 27.91 1.61
N SER A 23 -4.93 27.20 2.67
CA SER A 23 -3.51 26.88 2.94
C SER A 23 -3.06 25.48 2.51
N GLY A 24 -3.97 24.50 2.46
CA GLY A 24 -3.61 23.09 2.32
C GLY A 24 -2.73 22.51 3.45
N SER A 25 -2.52 23.26 4.55
CA SER A 25 -1.50 22.94 5.56
C SER A 25 -2.09 22.28 6.81
N ALA A 26 -1.87 20.98 6.96
CA ALA A 26 -2.26 20.22 8.16
C ALA A 26 -1.64 20.79 9.45
N GLN A 27 -0.41 21.30 9.38
CA GLN A 27 0.32 21.82 10.56
C GLN A 27 -0.33 23.09 11.13
N ALA A 28 -0.93 23.93 10.29
CA ALA A 28 -1.62 25.16 10.73
C ALA A 28 -2.90 24.85 11.55
N LEU A 29 -3.47 23.65 11.37
CA LEU A 29 -4.75 23.23 11.93
C LEU A 29 -4.61 22.42 13.22
N LYS A 30 -3.39 22.08 13.63
CA LYS A 30 -3.11 21.17 14.74
C LYS A 30 -3.85 21.55 16.04
N THR A 31 -3.87 22.84 16.38
CA THR A 31 -4.54 23.36 17.58
C THR A 31 -6.06 23.25 17.48
N ASP A 32 -6.63 23.56 16.32
CA ASP A 32 -8.08 23.54 16.09
C ASP A 32 -8.61 22.10 16.07
N VAL A 33 -7.89 21.18 15.39
CA VAL A 33 -8.18 19.74 15.39
C VAL A 33 -8.06 19.15 16.81
N GLN A 34 -7.03 19.53 17.57
CA GLN A 34 -6.86 19.10 18.96
C GLN A 34 -7.98 19.61 19.88
N PHE A 35 -8.48 20.82 19.65
CA PHE A 35 -9.66 21.35 20.35
C PHE A 35 -10.91 20.56 20.00
N MET A 36 -11.22 20.41 18.70
CA MET A 36 -12.40 19.68 18.21
C MET A 36 -12.46 18.23 18.71
N ALA A 37 -11.31 17.54 18.72
CA ALA A 37 -11.19 16.18 19.21
C ALA A 37 -11.53 16.05 20.71
N ASN A 38 -11.20 17.07 21.51
CA ASN A 38 -11.47 17.10 22.96
C ASN A 38 -12.88 17.58 23.33
N VAL A 39 -13.73 18.00 22.38
CA VAL A 39 -15.11 18.41 22.71
C VAL A 39 -15.99 17.18 23.00
N PRO A 40 -16.74 17.15 24.12
CA PRO A 40 -17.65 16.06 24.48
C PRO A 40 -18.96 16.10 23.67
N LEU A 41 -18.87 15.81 22.37
CA LEU A 41 -20.01 15.63 21.47
C LEU A 41 -20.14 14.16 21.06
N SER A 42 -21.37 13.72 20.79
CA SER A 42 -21.61 12.39 20.21
C SER A 42 -20.98 12.31 18.82
N LEU A 43 -20.64 11.09 18.36
CA LEU A 43 -20.04 10.91 17.03
C LEU A 43 -20.96 11.44 15.92
N SER A 44 -22.28 11.30 16.05
CA SER A 44 -23.26 11.80 15.08
C SER A 44 -23.34 13.33 15.03
N ASP A 45 -23.05 14.02 16.14
CA ASP A 45 -22.99 15.49 16.20
C ASP A 45 -21.62 16.03 15.76
N LYS A 46 -20.56 15.23 15.93
CA LYS A 46 -19.18 15.62 15.63
C LYS A 46 -18.77 15.33 14.17
N PHE A 47 -19.37 14.33 13.53
CA PHE A 47 -19.05 13.90 12.16
C PHE A 47 -20.32 13.87 11.29
N HIS A 48 -20.40 14.78 10.30
CA HIS A 48 -21.54 14.95 9.41
C HIS A 48 -21.30 14.37 8.01
N HIS A 49 -20.05 14.29 7.56
CA HIS A 49 -19.68 13.83 6.23
C HIS A 49 -19.16 12.39 6.24
N ILE A 50 -18.28 12.05 7.19
CA ILE A 50 -17.75 10.68 7.34
C ILE A 50 -18.63 9.87 8.29
N THR A 51 -18.84 8.59 7.99
CA THR A 51 -19.61 7.67 8.84
C THR A 51 -18.76 7.14 10.00
N ALA A 52 -18.24 8.04 10.83
CA ALA A 52 -17.22 7.75 11.86
C ALA A 52 -17.58 6.54 12.75
N GLN A 53 -18.80 6.49 13.29
CA GLN A 53 -19.27 5.36 14.10
C GLN A 53 -19.21 4.03 13.34
N THR A 54 -19.61 4.01 12.06
CA THR A 54 -19.54 2.83 11.19
C THR A 54 -18.10 2.46 10.85
N MET A 55 -17.24 3.44 10.56
CA MET A 55 -15.81 3.20 10.31
C MET A 55 -15.10 2.61 11.53
N VAL A 56 -15.39 3.10 12.74
CA VAL A 56 -14.82 2.60 14.00
C VAL A 56 -15.31 1.16 14.26
N THR A 57 -16.62 0.93 14.25
CA THR A 57 -17.23 -0.40 14.51
C THR A 57 -16.89 -1.47 13.46
N GLN A 58 -16.68 -1.12 12.20
CA GLN A 58 -16.39 -2.10 11.15
C GLN A 58 -14.91 -2.48 11.02
N ASN A 59 -14.00 -1.68 11.58
CA ASN A 59 -12.54 -1.87 11.46
C ASN A 59 -11.85 -2.24 12.78
N ILE A 60 -12.50 -2.04 13.92
CA ILE A 60 -11.98 -2.45 15.23
C ILE A 60 -12.60 -3.79 15.62
N ALA A 61 -11.74 -4.79 15.78
CA ALA A 61 -12.10 -6.10 16.30
C ALA A 61 -10.93 -6.62 17.16
N GLY A 62 -11.24 -7.50 18.11
CA GLY A 62 -10.26 -8.11 19.00
C GLY A 62 -10.93 -8.61 20.28
N GLN A 63 -10.35 -9.62 20.90
CA GLN A 63 -10.75 -10.13 22.21
C GLN A 63 -9.82 -9.61 23.32
N SER A 64 -8.55 -9.38 23.00
CA SER A 64 -7.56 -8.75 23.87
C SER A 64 -7.51 -7.22 23.68
N ARG A 65 -6.95 -6.51 24.68
CA ARG A 65 -6.73 -5.06 24.60
C ARG A 65 -5.71 -4.72 23.53
N GLU A 66 -4.71 -5.59 23.35
CA GLU A 66 -3.62 -5.50 22.39
C GLU A 66 -4.15 -5.58 20.95
N GLU A 67 -4.99 -6.57 20.61
CA GLU A 67 -5.63 -6.70 19.29
C GLU A 67 -6.51 -5.49 18.94
N VAL A 68 -7.23 -4.97 19.93
CA VAL A 68 -8.07 -3.77 19.76
C VAL A 68 -7.20 -2.54 19.50
N LEU A 69 -6.11 -2.35 20.25
CA LEU A 69 -5.16 -1.26 20.03
C LEU A 69 -4.44 -1.36 18.67
N GLU A 70 -4.08 -2.58 18.23
CA GLU A 70 -3.52 -2.79 16.89
C GLU A 70 -4.53 -2.42 15.79
N SER A 71 -5.80 -2.81 15.96
CA SER A 71 -6.87 -2.50 15.02
C SER A 71 -7.20 -1.00 14.96
N VAL A 72 -7.19 -0.31 16.11
CA VAL A 72 -7.25 1.17 16.17
C VAL A 72 -6.04 1.78 15.47
N GLY A 73 -4.83 1.23 15.68
CA GLY A 73 -3.60 1.66 15.01
C GLY A 73 -3.63 1.50 13.49
N ARG A 74 -4.26 0.45 12.96
CA ARG A 74 -4.49 0.26 11.52
C ARG A 74 -5.43 1.34 10.95
N LEU A 75 -6.54 1.62 11.64
CA LEU A 75 -7.47 2.70 11.25
C LEU A 75 -6.82 4.08 11.30
N PHE A 76 -6.04 4.39 12.35
CA PHE A 76 -5.25 5.62 12.45
C PHE A 76 -4.29 5.80 11.27
N LYS A 77 -3.54 4.76 10.88
CA LYS A 77 -2.62 4.79 9.72
C LYS A 77 -3.37 5.09 8.41
N ALA A 78 -4.53 4.48 8.19
CA ALA A 78 -5.35 4.73 7.01
C ALA A 78 -5.90 6.17 6.96
N LEU A 79 -6.41 6.70 8.10
CA LEU A 79 -6.86 8.09 8.20
C LEU A 79 -5.72 9.09 7.95
N SER A 80 -4.48 8.75 8.33
CA SER A 80 -3.29 9.58 8.08
C SER A 80 -3.00 9.74 6.58
N ILE A 81 -3.25 8.69 5.79
CA ILE A 81 -3.11 8.74 4.32
C ILE A 81 -4.30 9.47 3.68
N LEU A 82 -5.52 9.29 4.20
CA LEU A 82 -6.71 10.03 3.74
C LEU A 82 -6.62 11.53 4.02
N GLU A 83 -6.06 11.94 5.16
CA GLU A 83 -5.71 13.35 5.45
C GLU A 83 -4.78 13.90 4.37
N LYS A 84 -3.73 13.16 4.01
CA LYS A 84 -2.78 13.58 2.97
C LYS A 84 -3.45 13.74 1.60
N TYR A 85 -4.41 12.88 1.24
CA TYR A 85 -5.20 13.07 0.01
C TYR A 85 -6.06 14.33 0.06
N GLY A 86 -6.72 14.62 1.20
CA GLY A 86 -7.50 15.84 1.40
C GLY A 86 -6.67 17.11 1.28
N CYS A 87 -5.58 17.21 2.05
CA CYS A 87 -4.65 18.35 2.02
C CYS A 87 -4.00 18.57 0.64
N ASN A 88 -3.70 17.49 -0.10
CA ASN A 88 -3.17 17.60 -1.47
C ASN A 88 -4.19 18.21 -2.45
N LEU A 89 -5.49 18.04 -2.22
CA LEU A 89 -6.57 18.57 -3.06
C LEU A 89 -6.92 20.02 -2.70
N THR A 90 -6.79 20.42 -1.43
CA THR A 90 -6.96 21.82 -0.99
C THR A 90 -5.69 22.67 -1.17
N SER A 91 -4.54 22.06 -1.41
CA SER A 91 -3.28 22.78 -1.69
C SER A 91 -3.37 23.64 -2.96
N PRO A 92 -2.85 24.89 -2.95
CA PRO A 92 -2.67 25.68 -4.16
C PRO A 92 -1.71 25.03 -5.18
N SER A 93 -0.79 24.17 -4.71
CA SER A 93 0.23 23.49 -5.51
C SER A 93 -0.08 21.98 -5.61
N ARG A 94 -1.27 21.64 -6.12
CA ARG A 94 -1.74 20.24 -6.24
C ARG A 94 -0.75 19.37 -7.04
N PRO A 95 -0.45 18.13 -6.62
CA PRO A 95 0.40 17.21 -7.39
C PRO A 95 -0.15 16.96 -8.80
N ARG A 96 0.70 16.87 -9.83
CA ARG A 96 0.27 16.74 -11.24
C ARG A 96 -0.76 15.63 -11.52
N TYR A 97 -0.73 14.54 -10.74
CA TYR A 97 -1.61 13.37 -10.90
C TYR A 97 -2.78 13.34 -9.90
N TRP A 98 -3.14 14.48 -9.27
CA TRP A 98 -4.20 14.57 -8.25
C TRP A 98 -5.56 14.03 -8.70
N ARG A 99 -5.82 13.95 -10.01
CA ARG A 99 -7.11 13.49 -10.57
C ARG A 99 -7.38 12.00 -10.39
N SER A 100 -6.39 11.19 -10.00
CA SER A 100 -6.55 9.73 -9.91
C SER A 100 -5.79 9.07 -8.75
N VAL A 101 -6.43 8.11 -8.10
CA VAL A 101 -5.83 7.19 -7.12
C VAL A 101 -5.83 5.79 -7.69
N LYS A 102 -4.66 5.16 -7.80
CA LYS A 102 -4.51 3.81 -8.39
C LYS A 102 -4.50 2.72 -7.32
N HIS A 103 -5.31 1.67 -7.50
CA HIS A 103 -5.42 0.54 -6.57
C HIS A 103 -4.12 -0.27 -6.45
N ASN A 104 -3.27 -0.26 -7.48
CA ASN A 104 -1.98 -0.95 -7.48
C ASN A 104 -0.89 -0.21 -6.67
N ASN A 105 -1.15 1.00 -6.17
CA ASN A 105 -0.20 1.73 -5.34
C ASN A 105 0.00 0.98 -3.99
N PRO A 106 1.23 0.56 -3.64
CA PRO A 106 1.45 -0.25 -2.43
C PRO A 106 1.04 0.45 -1.13
N VAL A 107 1.24 1.77 -1.03
CA VAL A 107 0.84 2.55 0.15
C VAL A 107 -0.67 2.58 0.29
N PHE A 108 -1.40 2.85 -0.81
CA PHE A 108 -2.86 2.80 -0.82
C PHE A 108 -3.39 1.42 -0.42
N ARG A 109 -2.88 0.34 -1.04
CA ARG A 109 -3.31 -1.04 -0.80
C ARG A 109 -3.07 -1.48 0.66
N ALA A 110 -1.92 -1.12 1.24
CA ALA A 110 -1.56 -1.51 2.60
C ALA A 110 -2.24 -0.66 3.70
N THR A 111 -2.92 0.44 3.35
CA THR A 111 -3.51 1.36 4.35
C THR A 111 -4.98 1.64 4.08
N VAL A 112 -5.31 2.47 3.09
CA VAL A 112 -6.67 2.93 2.79
C VAL A 112 -7.54 1.80 2.25
N ASP A 113 -6.98 0.90 1.44
CA ASP A 113 -7.72 -0.26 0.90
C ASP A 113 -7.88 -1.41 1.91
N ALA A 114 -7.06 -1.41 2.96
CA ALA A 114 -7.11 -2.39 4.05
C ALA A 114 -8.21 -2.11 5.08
N ILE A 115 -8.93 -0.98 4.98
CA ILE A 115 -10.03 -0.60 5.87
C ILE A 115 -11.38 -0.50 5.15
N LYS A 116 -12.43 -0.97 5.80
CA LYS A 116 -13.82 -0.76 5.38
C LYS A 116 -14.16 0.73 5.46
N GLY A 117 -14.68 1.28 4.36
CA GLY A 117 -15.02 2.70 4.22
C GLY A 117 -13.89 3.59 3.71
N GLY A 118 -12.65 3.10 3.57
CA GLY A 118 -11.52 3.93 3.09
C GLY A 118 -11.75 4.50 1.68
N ARG A 119 -12.25 3.68 0.74
CA ARG A 119 -12.67 4.14 -0.59
C ARG A 119 -13.82 5.14 -0.54
N SER A 120 -14.76 4.99 0.40
CA SER A 120 -15.91 5.91 0.54
C SER A 120 -15.47 7.34 0.86
N VAL A 121 -14.41 7.52 1.65
CA VAL A 121 -13.83 8.85 1.92
C VAL A 121 -13.23 9.48 0.64
N LEU A 122 -12.62 8.68 -0.25
CA LEU A 122 -12.17 9.18 -1.56
C LEU A 122 -13.36 9.59 -2.46
N PHE A 123 -14.48 8.86 -2.43
CA PHE A 123 -15.71 9.28 -3.11
C PHE A 123 -16.22 10.63 -2.56
N LEU A 124 -16.17 10.86 -1.24
CA LEU A 124 -16.54 12.15 -0.64
C LEU A 124 -15.65 13.30 -1.13
N TYR A 125 -14.35 13.07 -1.29
CA TYR A 125 -13.41 14.03 -1.88
C TYR A 125 -13.62 14.31 -3.38
N GLY A 126 -14.41 13.49 -4.10
CA GLY A 126 -14.73 13.69 -5.51
C GLY A 126 -14.14 12.67 -6.49
N TYR A 127 -13.43 11.64 -6.01
CA TYR A 127 -12.96 10.52 -6.84
C TYR A 127 -14.11 9.54 -7.15
N THR A 128 -15.16 10.02 -7.83
CA THR A 128 -16.42 9.28 -8.04
C THR A 128 -16.43 8.41 -9.30
N ASN A 129 -15.52 8.63 -10.25
CA ASN A 129 -15.41 7.84 -11.47
C ASN A 129 -14.57 6.58 -11.21
N GLN A 130 -15.23 5.42 -11.17
CA GLN A 130 -14.60 4.14 -10.87
C GLN A 130 -13.92 3.55 -12.11
N GLN A 131 -12.62 3.28 -12.00
CA GLN A 131 -11.79 2.72 -13.07
C GLN A 131 -11.34 1.30 -12.71
N PRO A 132 -10.98 0.44 -13.71
CA PRO A 132 -10.50 -0.92 -13.43
C PRO A 132 -9.28 -0.97 -12.51
N ASP A 133 -8.41 0.05 -12.59
CA ASP A 133 -7.16 0.15 -11.85
C ASP A 133 -7.15 1.24 -10.75
N GLY A 134 -8.29 1.87 -10.45
CA GLY A 134 -8.33 2.97 -9.49
C GLY A 134 -9.67 3.70 -9.34
N LEU A 135 -9.62 4.85 -8.69
CA LEU A 135 -10.68 5.86 -8.65
C LEU A 135 -10.16 7.16 -9.28
N SER A 136 -11.04 7.94 -9.89
CA SER A 136 -10.70 9.18 -10.58
C SER A 136 -11.78 10.24 -10.42
N PHE A 137 -11.40 11.51 -10.58
CA PHE A 137 -12.35 12.58 -10.80
C PHE A 137 -13.02 12.41 -12.18
N PRO A 138 -14.32 12.73 -12.33
CA PRO A 138 -14.98 12.82 -13.64
C PRO A 138 -14.27 13.80 -14.59
N ASP A 139 -14.30 13.53 -15.89
CA ASP A 139 -13.56 14.31 -16.90
C ASP A 139 -14.09 15.74 -17.08
N ASP A 140 -15.36 15.98 -16.74
CA ASP A 140 -16.03 17.28 -16.76
C ASP A 140 -15.67 18.19 -15.55
N VAL A 141 -15.13 17.61 -14.47
CA VAL A 141 -14.72 18.35 -13.27
C VAL A 141 -13.29 18.84 -13.45
N THR A 142 -13.06 20.14 -13.71
CA THR A 142 -11.69 20.68 -13.88
C THR A 142 -10.91 20.76 -12.57
N ASP A 143 -11.58 21.11 -11.49
CA ASP A 143 -11.02 21.40 -10.17
C ASP A 143 -11.85 20.75 -9.06
N PRO A 144 -11.25 20.34 -7.93
CA PRO A 144 -11.99 19.76 -6.82
C PRO A 144 -12.86 20.83 -6.14
N ASP A 145 -13.97 20.42 -5.54
CA ASP A 145 -14.74 21.24 -4.61
C ASP A 145 -13.92 21.42 -3.32
N VAL A 146 -13.07 22.44 -3.28
CA VAL A 146 -12.12 22.70 -2.20
C VAL A 146 -12.83 22.85 -0.85
N GLY A 147 -14.02 23.46 -0.81
CA GLY A 147 -14.80 23.63 0.42
C GLY A 147 -15.30 22.30 0.97
N LYS A 148 -15.91 21.47 0.12
CA LYS A 148 -16.34 20.12 0.50
C LYS A 148 -15.16 19.23 0.89
N VAL A 149 -14.06 19.27 0.14
CA VAL A 149 -12.84 18.53 0.47
C VAL A 149 -12.30 18.96 1.83
N ALA A 150 -12.26 20.27 2.13
CA ALA A 150 -11.81 20.77 3.42
C ALA A 150 -12.70 20.25 4.57
N ALA A 151 -14.03 20.35 4.46
CA ALA A 151 -14.96 19.83 5.47
C ALA A 151 -14.77 18.33 5.76
N VAL A 152 -14.70 17.50 4.71
CA VAL A 152 -14.42 16.06 4.85
C VAL A 152 -13.04 15.82 5.48
N THR A 153 -12.03 16.62 5.12
CA THR A 153 -10.66 16.46 5.65
C THR A 153 -10.59 16.84 7.13
N ILE A 154 -11.27 17.91 7.57
CA ILE A 154 -11.33 18.31 8.98
C ILE A 154 -11.94 17.20 9.85
N GLU A 155 -12.98 16.52 9.36
CA GLU A 155 -13.54 15.35 10.03
C GLU A 155 -12.56 14.17 10.09
N VAL A 156 -11.85 13.86 8.99
CA VAL A 156 -10.80 12.83 8.95
C VAL A 156 -9.67 13.14 9.95
N MET A 157 -9.21 14.39 10.01
CA MET A 157 -8.18 14.85 10.95
C MET A 157 -8.65 14.74 12.40
N THR A 158 -9.90 15.11 12.68
CA THR A 158 -10.50 15.08 14.02
C THR A 158 -10.64 13.63 14.51
N LEU A 159 -11.20 12.73 13.69
CA LEU A 159 -11.29 11.31 14.03
C LEU A 159 -9.89 10.69 14.23
N ARG A 160 -8.92 11.02 13.38
CA ARG A 160 -7.53 10.55 13.54
C ARG A 160 -6.93 10.99 14.86
N MET A 161 -7.17 12.24 15.28
CA MET A 161 -6.69 12.78 16.56
C MET A 161 -7.34 12.07 17.74
N GLU A 162 -8.65 11.79 17.69
CA GLU A 162 -9.33 11.02 18.74
C GLU A 162 -8.76 9.60 18.86
N LEU A 163 -8.53 8.90 17.75
CA LEU A 163 -7.91 7.57 17.78
C LEU A 163 -6.46 7.59 18.32
N ASP A 164 -5.66 8.62 17.99
CA ASP A 164 -4.31 8.79 18.53
C ASP A 164 -4.32 8.99 20.06
N MET A 165 -5.25 9.81 20.56
CA MET A 165 -5.44 10.02 21.99
C MET A 165 -5.98 8.76 22.70
N LEU A 166 -6.81 7.94 22.05
CA LEU A 166 -7.25 6.65 22.59
C LEU A 166 -6.10 5.64 22.67
N ILE A 167 -5.25 5.55 21.63
CA ILE A 167 -4.03 4.71 21.64
C ILE A 167 -3.11 5.12 22.80
N LYS A 168 -2.90 6.43 22.99
CA LYS A 168 -2.04 6.98 24.05
C LYS A 168 -2.70 6.96 25.44
N GLY A 169 -4.00 6.71 25.53
CA GLY A 169 -4.76 6.78 26.78
C GLY A 169 -4.84 8.20 27.37
N THR A 170 -4.82 9.23 26.52
CA THR A 170 -4.88 10.67 26.86
C THR A 170 -6.16 11.35 26.38
N HIS A 171 -7.12 10.60 25.83
CA HIS A 171 -8.40 11.13 25.35
C HIS A 171 -9.20 11.73 26.52
N ALA A 172 -9.76 12.93 26.35
CA ALA A 172 -10.49 13.61 27.42
C ALA A 172 -11.82 12.90 27.78
N HIS A 173 -12.47 12.30 26.78
CA HIS A 173 -13.82 11.70 26.89
C HIS A 173 -13.90 10.27 26.30
N PRO A 174 -13.10 9.30 26.78
CA PRO A 174 -13.03 7.95 26.21
C PRO A 174 -14.36 7.18 26.31
N GLU A 175 -15.25 7.58 27.23
CA GLU A 175 -16.60 7.05 27.41
C GLU A 175 -17.46 7.13 26.14
N ILE A 176 -17.23 8.12 25.26
CA ILE A 176 -17.93 8.28 23.98
C ILE A 176 -17.74 7.04 23.07
N TYR A 177 -16.58 6.38 23.19
CA TYR A 177 -16.23 5.19 22.41
C TYR A 177 -16.54 3.87 23.13
N SER A 178 -16.96 3.90 24.40
CA SER A 178 -17.17 2.69 25.22
C SER A 178 -18.18 1.69 24.64
N ASN A 179 -19.22 2.19 23.97
CA ASN A 179 -20.27 1.38 23.35
C ASN A 179 -19.87 0.77 21.99
N ILE A 180 -18.70 1.13 21.43
CA ILE A 180 -18.25 0.74 20.09
C ILE A 180 -16.81 0.22 20.02
N ILE A 181 -16.01 0.42 21.07
CA ILE A 181 -14.68 -0.16 21.24
C ILE A 181 -14.72 -1.04 22.51
N PRO A 182 -14.83 -2.39 22.37
CA PRO A 182 -15.16 -3.30 23.49
C PRO A 182 -14.23 -3.30 24.71
N SER A 183 -13.03 -2.71 24.62
CA SER A 183 -11.96 -2.85 25.62
C SER A 183 -11.59 -1.56 26.37
N LEU A 184 -12.37 -0.48 26.23
CA LEU A 184 -12.10 0.80 26.91
C LEU A 184 -12.57 0.85 28.38
N SER A 185 -13.32 -0.14 28.85
CA SER A 185 -14.05 -0.14 30.14
C SER A 185 -13.33 -0.82 31.32
N LEU A 186 -12.01 -1.07 31.22
CA LEU A 186 -11.19 -1.58 32.35
C LEU A 186 -10.38 -0.44 32.99
N PRO A 187 -10.62 -0.10 34.28
CA PRO A 187 -9.85 0.91 34.99
C PRO A 187 -8.37 0.50 35.14
N LYS A 188 -7.47 1.49 35.06
CA LYS A 188 -6.10 1.32 35.55
C LYS A 188 -6.14 1.21 37.08
N THR A 189 -5.90 0.02 37.62
CA THR A 189 -5.61 -0.15 39.06
C THR A 189 -4.22 0.41 39.35
N ASN A 190 -4.17 1.61 39.93
CA ASN A 190 -2.93 2.31 40.23
C ASN A 190 -2.17 1.68 41.41
N GLN A 191 -0.84 1.66 41.33
CA GLN A 191 0.03 1.60 42.51
C GLN A 191 0.20 3.01 43.10
N GLU A 192 -0.26 3.13 44.35
CA GLU A 192 0.24 3.95 45.47
C GLU A 192 1.00 5.28 45.24
N LYS A 193 0.47 6.36 45.83
CA LYS A 193 1.17 7.14 46.88
C LYS A 193 0.17 7.91 47.78
N PRO A 194 0.57 8.44 48.96
CA PRO A 194 -0.28 8.47 50.17
C PRO A 194 -0.73 9.87 50.61
N GLU A 195 -1.19 9.98 51.88
CA GLU A 195 -1.73 11.16 52.62
C GLU A 195 -3.26 11.35 52.52
N LEU A 196 -3.98 11.91 53.49
CA LEU A 196 -3.89 11.84 54.97
C LEU A 196 -5.30 12.23 55.50
N MET A 197 -5.67 11.73 56.69
CA MET A 197 -6.99 11.84 57.35
C MET A 197 -7.74 13.19 57.27
N SER A 198 -9.08 13.15 57.18
CA SER A 198 -9.98 13.97 58.02
C SER A 198 -11.42 13.44 58.06
N ASP A 199 -12.20 13.89 59.04
CA ASP A 199 -13.40 13.26 59.63
C ASP A 199 -14.78 13.71 59.08
N ALA A 200 -15.80 12.97 59.57
CA ALA A 200 -17.15 13.41 59.98
C ALA A 200 -18.29 13.60 58.94
N VAL A 201 -19.17 12.59 58.92
CA VAL A 201 -20.58 12.63 59.42
C VAL A 201 -21.45 13.87 59.09
N VAL A 202 -22.63 13.64 58.48
CA VAL A 202 -23.98 13.99 59.00
C VAL A 202 -25.07 13.21 58.25
N ILE A 203 -26.22 13.00 58.92
CA ILE A 203 -27.29 12.02 58.66
C ILE A 203 -28.58 12.71 58.07
N PRO A 204 -29.50 11.98 57.40
CA PRO A 204 -30.58 12.54 56.56
C PRO A 204 -31.89 12.85 57.31
N PRO A 205 -32.98 13.19 56.60
CA PRO A 205 -34.13 12.25 56.43
C PRO A 205 -34.79 12.35 55.02
N GLY A 206 -35.79 11.57 54.60
CA GLY A 206 -36.49 10.40 55.18
C GLY A 206 -37.83 10.14 54.43
N GLU A 207 -38.41 8.92 54.56
CA GLU A 207 -39.85 8.56 54.35
C GLU A 207 -40.47 8.70 52.93
N GLU A 208 -41.44 7.90 52.41
CA GLU A 208 -42.29 6.74 52.84
C GLU A 208 -42.52 5.82 51.59
N HIS A 209 -42.46 4.48 51.63
CA HIS A 209 -43.45 3.43 52.05
C HIS A 209 -44.57 3.01 51.05
N GLY A 210 -44.85 1.69 51.01
CA GLY A 210 -45.87 0.99 50.19
C GLY A 210 -45.29 -0.23 49.45
N ASP A 211 -45.05 -1.39 50.09
CA ASP A 211 -46.00 -2.47 50.44
C ASP A 211 -46.67 -3.12 49.20
N SER A 212 -46.70 -4.45 48.96
CA SER A 212 -46.54 -5.65 49.82
C SER A 212 -45.60 -6.70 49.13
N GLY A 213 -44.97 -7.72 49.75
CA GLY A 213 -45.40 -8.68 50.80
C GLY A 213 -46.09 -9.90 50.13
N LYS A 214 -45.73 -11.19 50.31
CA LYS A 214 -44.87 -11.95 51.27
C LYS A 214 -44.32 -13.23 50.60
N ASP A 215 -43.06 -13.62 50.80
CA ASP A 215 -42.54 -14.64 51.77
C ASP A 215 -43.17 -16.06 51.65
N LEU A 216 -42.42 -17.17 51.62
CA LEU A 216 -41.45 -17.65 52.62
C LEU A 216 -40.45 -18.70 52.07
N GLN A 217 -39.31 -18.85 52.77
CA GLN A 217 -38.29 -19.92 52.63
C GLN A 217 -38.67 -21.15 53.53
N PRO A 218 -37.75 -22.02 54.03
CA PRO A 218 -36.45 -22.56 53.56
C PRO A 218 -36.36 -24.11 53.67
N LEU A 219 -35.21 -24.70 53.30
CA LEU A 219 -34.46 -25.82 53.97
C LEU A 219 -33.77 -26.82 53.01
N SER A 220 -32.71 -27.46 53.50
CA SER A 220 -31.68 -28.20 52.74
C SER A 220 -31.76 -29.74 52.93
N PRO A 221 -30.66 -30.52 52.72
CA PRO A 221 -30.39 -31.56 51.70
C PRO A 221 -30.75 -33.00 52.22
N PRO A 222 -30.13 -34.17 51.89
CA PRO A 222 -29.12 -34.63 50.88
C PRO A 222 -29.64 -35.91 50.12
N PRO A 223 -28.92 -37.02 49.79
CA PRO A 223 -27.48 -37.35 49.56
C PRO A 223 -27.17 -38.15 48.25
N LYS A 224 -25.90 -38.59 48.07
CA LYS A 224 -25.44 -39.59 47.06
C LYS A 224 -25.87 -41.03 47.42
N PRO A 225 -25.85 -42.02 46.48
CA PRO A 225 -24.65 -42.89 46.36
C PRO A 225 -24.32 -43.50 44.96
N ALA A 226 -23.01 -43.66 44.73
CA ALA A 226 -22.24 -44.77 44.11
C ALA A 226 -22.66 -45.60 42.85
N ALA A 227 -21.59 -45.99 42.13
CA ALA A 227 -21.35 -47.24 41.35
C ALA A 227 -21.53 -47.25 39.80
N SER A 228 -20.40 -47.46 39.13
CA SER A 228 -20.15 -47.90 37.74
C SER A 228 -20.14 -49.47 37.67
N PRO A 229 -19.83 -50.20 36.56
CA PRO A 229 -19.22 -49.81 35.25
C PRO A 229 -19.79 -50.48 33.96
N GLY A 230 -19.24 -50.16 32.78
CA GLY A 230 -19.43 -50.92 31.54
C GLY A 230 -18.87 -50.24 30.26
N LEU A 231 -17.97 -50.91 29.51
CA LEU A 231 -17.25 -50.34 28.36
C LEU A 231 -17.93 -50.57 26.99
N ARG A 232 -17.67 -49.67 26.02
CA ARG A 232 -16.98 -49.97 24.73
C ARG A 232 -16.52 -48.69 24.00
N HIS A 233 -15.57 -48.80 23.06
CA HIS A 233 -14.80 -47.69 22.48
C HIS A 233 -15.04 -47.46 20.97
N ALA A 234 -14.81 -46.22 20.52
CA ALA A 234 -14.29 -45.83 19.19
C ALA A 234 -13.68 -44.40 19.28
N PRO A 235 -12.83 -43.92 18.34
CA PRO A 235 -11.60 -43.22 18.71
C PRO A 235 -11.54 -41.71 18.39
N THR A 236 -10.59 -41.00 19.03
CA THR A 236 -10.13 -39.66 18.64
C THR A 236 -8.60 -39.52 18.78
N THR A 237 -7.98 -38.83 17.84
CA THR A 237 -6.58 -38.36 17.88
C THR A 237 -6.51 -36.85 18.13
N PRO A 238 -5.40 -36.30 18.67
CA PRO A 238 -5.41 -35.00 19.35
C PRO A 238 -5.05 -33.81 18.45
N THR A 239 -5.61 -32.64 18.79
CA THR A 239 -5.18 -31.33 18.28
C THR A 239 -4.45 -30.58 19.38
N ALA A 240 -3.27 -30.02 19.09
CA ALA A 240 -2.48 -29.28 20.06
C ALA A 240 -3.09 -27.92 20.39
N SER A 241 -3.10 -27.54 21.67
CA SER A 241 -3.52 -26.23 22.16
C SER A 241 -2.33 -25.43 22.69
N LEU A 242 -2.19 -24.20 22.23
CA LEU A 242 -1.27 -23.21 22.78
C LEU A 242 -1.88 -22.59 24.05
N PHE A 243 -1.14 -22.58 25.15
CA PHE A 243 -1.43 -21.80 26.36
C PHE A 243 -0.19 -21.00 26.79
N PRO A 244 -0.31 -19.70 27.06
CA PRO A 244 0.83 -18.85 27.45
C PRO A 244 1.19 -18.99 28.94
N LEU A 245 2.48 -18.84 29.23
CA LEU A 245 3.06 -18.90 30.57
C LEU A 245 3.13 -17.50 31.21
N THR A 246 2.36 -17.27 32.28
CA THR A 246 2.53 -16.10 33.16
C THR A 246 2.35 -16.47 34.63
N CYS A 247 3.44 -16.92 35.27
CA CYS A 247 3.69 -16.84 36.71
C CYS A 247 5.05 -17.46 37.01
N PHE A 248 6.04 -16.67 37.46
CA PHE A 248 7.13 -17.02 38.40
C PHE A 248 8.24 -15.95 38.38
N PHE A 249 7.96 -14.77 38.94
CA PHE A 249 9.00 -13.85 39.45
C PHE A 249 8.49 -13.13 40.70
N SER A 250 8.55 -13.85 41.82
CA SER A 250 8.42 -13.28 43.15
C SER A 250 9.59 -13.82 44.00
N PHE A 251 10.23 -12.92 44.76
CA PHE A 251 11.33 -13.18 45.70
C PHE A 251 12.74 -13.40 45.11
N LEU A 252 13.46 -12.30 44.83
CA LEU A 252 14.91 -12.12 45.02
C LEU A 252 15.16 -10.62 45.37
N PRO A 253 16.22 -10.26 46.14
CA PRO A 253 16.31 -8.95 46.81
C PRO A 253 16.85 -7.81 45.92
N LEU A 254 16.51 -6.56 46.30
CA LEU A 254 16.76 -5.34 45.51
C LEU A 254 18.24 -5.00 45.21
N SER A 255 19.21 -5.65 45.87
CA SER A 255 20.64 -5.32 45.69
C SER A 255 21.24 -5.79 44.35
N PHE A 256 20.68 -6.80 43.69
CA PHE A 256 21.20 -7.31 42.42
C PHE A 256 20.76 -6.52 41.18
N LEU A 257 19.64 -5.78 41.26
CA LEU A 257 19.12 -4.98 40.14
C LEU A 257 20.02 -3.79 39.80
N SER A 258 20.75 -3.23 40.78
CA SER A 258 21.54 -2.02 40.59
C SER A 258 22.83 -2.25 39.78
N LEU A 259 23.46 -3.43 39.92
CA LEU A 259 24.70 -3.75 39.20
C LEU A 259 24.42 -4.10 37.73
N VAL A 260 23.31 -4.80 37.45
CA VAL A 260 22.84 -5.06 36.08
C VAL A 260 22.50 -3.76 35.35
N PHE A 261 21.82 -2.82 36.02
CA PHE A 261 21.47 -1.54 35.42
C PHE A 261 22.69 -0.69 35.02
N LEU A 262 23.76 -0.71 35.83
CA LEU A 262 24.98 0.06 35.56
C LEU A 262 25.89 -0.58 34.49
N LEU A 263 25.91 -1.91 34.38
CA LEU A 263 26.64 -2.60 33.30
C LEU A 263 25.94 -2.53 31.94
N PHE A 264 24.60 -2.51 31.90
CA PHE A 264 23.86 -2.29 30.64
C PHE A 264 23.83 -0.82 30.18
N SER A 265 24.17 0.14 31.05
CA SER A 265 24.13 1.59 30.73
C SER A 265 25.32 2.10 29.91
N SER A 266 26.33 1.28 29.59
CA SER A 266 27.57 1.71 28.91
C SER A 266 27.78 1.14 27.50
N LEU A 267 26.86 0.32 26.98
CA LEU A 267 26.92 -0.28 25.62
C LEU A 267 25.59 -0.15 24.87
N SER A 268 25.17 1.08 24.56
CA SER A 268 24.05 1.33 23.63
C SER A 268 24.25 2.58 22.75
N LEU A 269 25.10 2.46 21.71
CA LEU A 269 25.05 3.39 20.57
C LEU A 269 23.86 3.01 19.67
N SER A 270 22.66 3.42 20.06
CA SER A 270 21.39 3.10 19.36
C SER A 270 20.69 4.31 18.73
N SER A 271 21.37 5.45 18.56
CA SER A 271 20.85 6.62 17.85
C SER A 271 21.97 7.46 17.17
N TRP A 272 21.59 8.41 16.31
CA TRP A 272 22.46 9.43 15.74
C TRP A 272 21.77 10.80 15.73
N GLU A 273 22.52 11.85 16.08
CA GLU A 273 22.00 13.22 16.12
C GLU A 273 22.22 13.93 14.77
N CYS A 274 21.22 14.66 14.29
CA CYS A 274 21.33 15.44 13.06
C CYS A 274 22.12 16.73 13.29
N ALA A 275 23.29 16.85 12.67
CA ALA A 275 24.18 18.02 12.79
C ALA A 275 23.57 19.38 12.40
N GLN A 276 22.40 19.41 11.74
CA GLN A 276 21.73 20.64 11.31
C GLN A 276 20.57 21.09 12.20
N CYS A 277 19.86 20.15 12.84
CA CYS A 277 18.63 20.41 13.60
C CYS A 277 18.56 19.66 14.93
N THR A 278 19.70 19.12 15.40
CA THR A 278 19.93 18.43 16.68
C THR A 278 18.94 17.32 17.03
N THR A 279 18.17 16.85 16.05
CA THR A 279 17.17 15.81 16.23
C THR A 279 17.87 14.46 16.36
N VAL A 280 17.59 13.73 17.43
CA VAL A 280 18.06 12.36 17.65
C VAL A 280 17.21 11.40 16.83
N ASN A 281 17.86 10.61 15.97
CA ASN A 281 17.24 9.65 15.05
C ASN A 281 17.73 8.23 15.38
N GLU A 282 16.93 7.21 15.06
CA GLU A 282 17.34 5.81 15.23
C GLU A 282 18.50 5.43 14.30
N VAL A 283 19.39 4.48 14.68
CA VAL A 283 20.54 4.05 13.86
C VAL A 283 20.13 3.60 12.44
N LYS A 284 18.94 3.00 12.32
CA LYS A 284 18.38 2.48 11.05
C LYS A 284 17.85 3.59 10.14
N ALA A 285 17.64 4.80 10.63
CA ALA A 285 17.18 5.93 9.83
C ALA A 285 18.34 6.48 8.98
N ALA A 286 18.24 6.33 7.65
CA ALA A 286 19.22 6.89 6.72
C ALA A 286 19.08 8.42 6.54
N LEU A 287 17.89 8.95 6.80
CA LEU A 287 17.53 10.38 6.76
C LEU A 287 17.07 10.85 8.14
N CYS A 288 17.25 12.13 8.45
CA CYS A 288 16.73 12.73 9.68
C CYS A 288 15.21 12.83 9.65
N VAL A 289 14.53 12.43 10.72
CA VAL A 289 13.06 12.42 10.82
C VAL A 289 12.42 13.82 10.79
N THR A 290 13.18 14.87 11.07
CA THR A 290 12.69 16.26 11.16
C THR A 290 13.07 17.14 9.96
N CYS A 291 14.19 16.86 9.28
CA CYS A 291 14.65 17.69 8.15
C CYS A 291 15.02 16.90 6.89
N GLU A 292 14.76 15.58 6.86
CA GLU A 292 14.97 14.65 5.73
C GLU A 292 16.40 14.59 5.17
N ARG A 293 17.39 15.22 5.82
CA ARG A 293 18.80 15.18 5.40
C ARG A 293 19.46 13.82 5.68
N PRO A 294 20.30 13.30 4.77
CA PRO A 294 20.97 12.03 4.96
C PRO A 294 22.05 12.08 6.04
N ARG A 295 22.20 10.96 6.76
CA ARG A 295 23.11 10.78 7.92
C ARG A 295 24.58 11.14 7.65
N LEU A 296 25.01 11.09 6.38
CA LEU A 296 26.40 11.36 5.96
C LEU A 296 26.62 12.77 5.38
N ALA A 297 25.64 13.67 5.45
CA ALA A 297 25.82 15.07 5.10
C ALA A 297 26.59 15.84 6.20
N ILE A 298 27.90 15.62 6.27
CA ILE A 298 28.81 16.44 7.09
C ILE A 298 28.76 17.88 6.56
N ALA A 299 28.66 18.84 7.48
CA ALA A 299 28.77 20.25 7.14
C ALA A 299 30.22 20.56 6.73
N SER A 300 30.44 20.90 5.45
CA SER A 300 31.73 21.38 4.95
C SER A 300 32.07 22.75 5.54
N LEU A 301 32.71 22.75 6.71
CA LEU A 301 33.47 23.85 7.26
C LEU A 301 34.80 23.33 7.80
N ILE A 302 35.79 23.25 6.92
CA ILE A 302 37.24 23.45 7.16
C ILE A 302 37.87 23.48 5.76
N ASP A 303 38.60 24.55 5.47
CA ASP A 303 39.36 24.70 4.22
C ASP A 303 40.55 23.74 4.17
N LEU A 304 40.78 23.15 2.99
CA LEU A 304 42.10 22.73 2.53
C LEU A 304 42.04 22.57 1.00
N GLU A 305 42.78 23.42 0.30
CA GLU A 305 42.83 23.47 -1.17
C GLU A 305 43.67 22.32 -1.76
N ASP A 306 43.21 21.72 -2.86
CA ASP A 306 44.10 21.15 -3.90
C ASP A 306 43.40 21.27 -5.27
N PRO A 307 44.05 21.78 -6.35
CA PRO A 307 43.35 22.28 -7.53
C PRO A 307 43.32 21.27 -8.69
N GLY A 308 42.13 20.83 -9.12
CA GLY A 308 42.04 19.89 -10.25
C GLY A 308 40.69 19.67 -10.93
N GLN A 309 39.59 20.31 -10.50
CA GLN A 309 38.27 20.13 -11.13
C GLN A 309 37.57 21.47 -11.39
N PRO A 310 36.90 21.63 -12.56
CA PRO A 310 36.07 22.82 -12.82
C PRO A 310 34.87 22.85 -11.87
N PRO A 311 34.35 24.05 -11.53
CA PRO A 311 33.30 24.19 -10.52
C PRO A 311 32.02 23.45 -10.92
N PRO A 312 31.18 23.06 -9.95
CA PRO A 312 29.90 22.43 -10.22
C PRO A 312 29.01 23.42 -10.98
N ASN A 313 28.89 23.23 -12.29
CA ASN A 313 28.06 24.06 -13.14
C ASN A 313 26.63 24.08 -12.54
N PRO A 314 26.09 25.25 -12.15
CA PRO A 314 24.83 25.34 -11.39
C PRO A 314 23.62 24.88 -12.22
N GLU A 315 23.83 24.68 -13.52
CA GLU A 315 22.86 24.19 -14.48
C GLU A 315 23.56 23.24 -15.49
N TRP A 316 22.80 22.31 -16.07
CA TRP A 316 23.26 21.43 -17.14
C TRP A 316 22.21 21.29 -18.25
N GLN A 317 22.67 21.44 -19.49
CA GLN A 317 21.80 21.32 -20.65
C GLN A 317 21.62 19.85 -21.05
N CYS A 318 20.37 19.40 -21.18
CA CYS A 318 20.07 18.02 -21.52
C CYS A 318 20.45 17.71 -22.98
N LYS A 319 21.39 16.78 -23.18
CA LYS A 319 21.88 16.40 -24.52
C LYS A 319 20.84 15.69 -25.42
N SER A 320 19.61 15.49 -24.94
CA SER A 320 18.50 14.89 -25.69
C SER A 320 17.43 15.91 -26.14
N CYS A 321 16.98 16.81 -25.25
CA CYS A 321 15.92 17.79 -25.54
C CYS A 321 16.38 19.26 -25.42
N THR A 322 17.65 19.51 -25.11
CA THR A 322 18.28 20.85 -24.99
C THR A 322 17.75 21.77 -23.89
N VAL A 323 16.83 21.33 -23.02
CA VAL A 323 16.41 22.12 -21.84
C VAL A 323 17.57 22.25 -20.84
N VAL A 324 17.68 23.41 -20.20
CA VAL A 324 18.66 23.70 -19.16
C VAL A 324 18.06 23.34 -17.81
N ASN A 325 18.66 22.37 -17.11
CA ASN A 325 18.17 21.82 -15.84
C ASN A 325 19.09 22.29 -14.71
N GLN A 326 18.56 22.43 -13.49
CA GLN A 326 19.40 22.76 -12.33
C GLN A 326 20.46 21.68 -12.05
N GLY A 327 21.63 22.11 -11.57
CA GLY A 327 22.83 21.28 -11.33
C GLY A 327 22.64 20.19 -10.29
N SER A 328 21.65 20.34 -9.41
CA SER A 328 21.17 19.36 -8.43
C SER A 328 20.28 18.27 -9.05
N SER A 329 19.70 18.50 -10.24
CA SER A 329 18.83 17.52 -10.88
C SER A 329 19.64 16.44 -11.58
N ILE A 330 19.39 15.18 -11.22
CA ILE A 330 20.01 13.99 -11.87
C ILE A 330 19.30 13.57 -13.15
N LEU A 331 18.03 13.97 -13.33
CA LEU A 331 17.18 13.69 -14.50
C LEU A 331 16.78 15.00 -15.17
N CYS A 332 16.49 14.95 -16.47
CA CYS A 332 15.93 16.08 -17.18
C CYS A 332 14.46 16.31 -16.80
N GLU A 333 14.07 17.55 -16.47
CA GLU A 333 12.70 17.88 -16.03
C GLU A 333 11.62 17.72 -17.13
N VAL A 334 12.04 17.72 -18.41
CA VAL A 334 11.14 17.63 -19.57
C VAL A 334 11.07 16.22 -20.16
N CYS A 335 12.18 15.50 -20.20
CA CYS A 335 12.27 14.20 -20.88
C CYS A 335 12.80 13.06 -19.99
N GLU A 336 12.95 13.31 -18.69
CA GLU A 336 13.29 12.34 -17.62
C GLU A 336 14.60 11.54 -17.83
N ARG A 337 15.43 11.94 -18.79
CA ARG A 337 16.70 11.25 -19.10
C ARG A 337 17.81 11.61 -18.10
N PRO A 338 18.63 10.64 -17.66
CA PRO A 338 19.76 10.90 -16.76
C PRO A 338 20.83 11.81 -17.36
N ARG A 339 21.42 12.66 -16.50
CA ARG A 339 22.48 13.63 -16.85
C ARG A 339 23.69 13.06 -17.61
N LEU A 340 24.00 11.78 -17.41
CA LEU A 340 25.16 11.10 -17.98
C LEU A 340 24.84 10.20 -19.20
N ALA A 341 23.59 10.14 -19.66
CA ALA A 341 23.20 9.27 -20.77
C ALA A 341 23.80 9.74 -22.12
N THR A 342 24.68 8.93 -22.71
CA THR A 342 25.21 9.13 -24.07
C THR A 342 24.19 8.74 -25.15
N ARG A 343 24.31 9.36 -26.32
CA ARG A 343 23.33 9.31 -27.42
C ARG A 343 23.55 8.09 -28.33
N PRO A 344 22.53 7.25 -28.59
CA PRO A 344 22.53 6.36 -29.76
C PRO A 344 22.32 7.20 -31.04
N SER A 345 23.17 7.01 -32.05
CA SER A 345 23.18 7.81 -33.27
C SER A 345 21.96 7.56 -34.16
N ILE A 346 21.30 8.65 -34.60
CA ILE A 346 20.61 8.71 -35.89
C ILE A 346 21.02 10.00 -36.61
N THR A 347 21.37 9.84 -37.88
CA THR A 347 21.90 10.81 -38.84
C THR A 347 20.83 11.85 -39.23
N PRO A 348 21.18 13.11 -39.51
CA PRO A 348 20.19 14.15 -39.83
C PRO A 348 19.78 14.15 -41.32
N VAL A 349 18.55 14.59 -41.59
CA VAL A 349 18.14 15.11 -42.91
C VAL A 349 17.76 16.58 -42.74
N LEU A 350 18.21 17.39 -43.70
CA LEU A 350 18.43 18.83 -43.59
C LEU A 350 17.18 19.71 -43.40
N ASN A 351 17.43 20.86 -42.77
CA ASN A 351 16.65 22.09 -42.87
C ASN A 351 16.42 22.56 -44.32
N SER A 352 15.41 23.43 -44.52
CA SER A 352 15.64 24.72 -45.20
C SER A 352 14.67 25.80 -44.70
N THR A 353 15.26 26.90 -44.22
CA THR A 353 14.73 28.20 -43.77
C THR A 353 14.54 29.16 -44.99
N PRO A 354 14.23 30.50 -44.91
CA PRO A 354 14.33 31.45 -43.77
C PRO A 354 13.25 32.57 -43.60
N VAL A 355 13.55 33.47 -42.65
CA VAL A 355 12.86 34.68 -42.13
C VAL A 355 13.75 35.91 -42.46
N LEU A 356 13.36 37.19 -42.67
CA LEU A 356 12.50 38.22 -42.01
C LEU A 356 11.92 39.13 -43.18
N PRO A 357 11.48 40.42 -43.09
CA PRO A 357 11.16 41.33 -41.97
C PRO A 357 9.87 42.20 -42.09
N THR A 358 9.61 43.01 -41.05
CA THR A 358 8.70 44.19 -40.96
C THR A 358 9.45 45.50 -41.37
N PRO A 359 8.83 46.71 -41.60
CA PRO A 359 7.91 47.43 -40.67
C PRO A 359 6.84 48.39 -41.29
N GLY A 360 6.03 49.06 -40.44
CA GLY A 360 5.43 50.38 -40.74
C GLY A 360 3.90 50.51 -40.59
N PRO A 361 3.37 51.48 -39.79
CA PRO A 361 1.93 51.70 -39.63
C PRO A 361 1.40 52.93 -40.38
N THR A 362 0.15 52.86 -40.88
CA THR A 362 -0.69 54.03 -41.18
C THR A 362 -2.11 53.74 -40.76
N ALA A 363 -2.66 54.56 -39.87
CA ALA A 363 -4.09 54.53 -39.53
C ALA A 363 -4.87 55.32 -40.58
N ASP A 364 -6.02 54.80 -41.00
CA ASP A 364 -7.10 55.68 -41.47
C ASP A 364 -8.48 55.10 -41.15
N LYS A 365 -9.45 55.99 -40.99
CA LYS A 365 -10.77 55.65 -40.41
C LYS A 365 -11.80 55.36 -41.50
N GLU A 366 -12.26 54.11 -41.58
CA GLU A 366 -13.69 53.76 -41.59
C GLU A 366 -13.87 52.22 -41.67
N THR A 367 -15.12 51.79 -41.56
CA THR A 367 -15.65 50.46 -41.92
C THR A 367 -15.51 49.29 -40.93
N LYS A 368 -16.65 48.60 -40.87
CA LYS A 368 -17.00 47.26 -40.39
C LYS A 368 -15.83 46.25 -40.24
N TRP A 369 -15.79 45.53 -39.12
CA TRP A 369 -14.75 44.54 -38.85
C TRP A 369 -15.15 43.12 -39.25
N MET A 370 -14.25 42.41 -39.93
CA MET A 370 -14.41 40.99 -40.25
C MET A 370 -13.99 40.12 -39.06
N CYS A 371 -14.88 39.25 -38.59
CA CYS A 371 -14.57 38.31 -37.52
C CYS A 371 -13.55 37.28 -38.00
N GLN A 372 -12.39 37.21 -37.35
CA GLN A 372 -11.33 36.28 -37.74
C GLN A 372 -11.71 34.80 -37.54
N PHE A 373 -12.75 34.51 -36.74
CA PHE A 373 -13.19 33.14 -36.43
C PHE A 373 -14.27 32.61 -37.41
N CYS A 374 -15.19 33.46 -37.87
CA CYS A 374 -16.32 33.06 -38.74
C CYS A 374 -16.45 33.89 -40.02
N THR A 375 -15.53 34.81 -40.29
CA THR A 375 -15.48 35.74 -41.45
C THR A 375 -16.67 36.69 -41.60
N TYR A 376 -17.59 36.73 -40.64
CA TYR A 376 -18.74 37.64 -40.67
C TYR A 376 -18.32 39.10 -40.44
N VAL A 377 -18.86 40.02 -41.24
CA VAL A 377 -18.51 41.45 -41.22
C VAL A 377 -19.51 42.22 -40.35
N ASN A 378 -19.07 42.57 -39.14
CA ASN A 378 -19.87 43.24 -38.12
C ASN A 378 -19.82 44.77 -38.27
N SER A 379 -20.92 45.46 -37.94
CA SER A 379 -21.00 46.93 -38.01
C SER A 379 -20.77 47.58 -36.63
N PRO A 380 -20.13 48.77 -36.55
CA PRO A 380 -20.00 49.49 -35.29
C PRO A 380 -21.38 49.84 -34.68
N PRO A 381 -21.53 49.85 -33.34
CA PRO A 381 -20.49 49.74 -32.31
C PRO A 381 -20.26 48.31 -31.78
N ALA A 382 -20.62 47.24 -32.52
CA ALA A 382 -20.53 45.88 -32.02
C ALA A 382 -19.08 45.45 -31.70
N VAL A 383 -18.79 45.18 -30.41
CA VAL A 383 -17.48 44.72 -29.91
C VAL A 383 -17.34 43.18 -29.87
N VAL A 384 -18.45 42.46 -30.05
CA VAL A 384 -18.52 41.00 -30.22
C VAL A 384 -19.18 40.68 -31.55
N CYS A 385 -18.82 39.55 -32.15
CA CYS A 385 -19.39 39.17 -33.44
C CYS A 385 -20.83 38.67 -33.28
N GLU A 386 -21.78 39.25 -34.03
CA GLU A 386 -23.22 38.91 -33.95
C GLU A 386 -23.54 37.43 -34.23
N VAL A 387 -22.65 36.72 -34.93
CA VAL A 387 -22.84 35.31 -35.33
C VAL A 387 -22.25 34.31 -34.34
N CYS A 388 -21.10 34.61 -33.75
CA CYS A 388 -20.37 33.67 -32.88
C CYS A 388 -20.12 34.18 -31.45
N ASN A 389 -20.58 35.39 -31.11
CA ASN A 389 -20.41 36.08 -29.83
C ASN A 389 -18.96 36.21 -29.31
N LEU A 390 -17.96 36.00 -30.17
CA LEU A 390 -16.55 36.17 -29.83
C LEU A 390 -16.13 37.65 -29.96
N PRO A 391 -15.33 38.18 -29.01
CA PRO A 391 -14.92 39.58 -29.02
C PRO A 391 -13.91 39.91 -30.13
N CYS A 392 -13.95 41.16 -30.59
CA CYS A 392 -12.87 41.75 -31.37
C CYS A 392 -11.63 41.93 -30.48
N LYS A 393 -10.42 41.75 -31.04
CA LYS A 393 -9.20 41.51 -30.24
C LYS A 393 -8.52 42.77 -29.67
N ASP A 394 -8.96 43.97 -30.06
CA ASP A 394 -8.31 45.23 -29.72
C ASP A 394 -9.26 46.19 -28.97
N PRO A 395 -9.00 46.49 -27.67
CA PRO A 395 -9.79 47.46 -26.91
C PRO A 395 -9.17 48.88 -26.93
N PRO A 396 -9.92 49.94 -27.26
CA PRO A 396 -9.45 51.31 -27.05
C PRO A 396 -9.55 51.68 -25.56
N VAL A 397 -8.41 51.91 -24.91
CA VAL A 397 -8.34 52.25 -23.47
C VAL A 397 -8.43 53.76 -23.26
N THR A 398 -9.54 54.25 -22.72
CA THR A 398 -9.53 55.38 -21.77
C THR A 398 -10.79 55.39 -20.91
N SER A 399 -10.65 55.74 -19.62
CA SER A 399 -11.73 55.79 -18.63
C SER A 399 -11.63 57.12 -17.83
N PRO A 400 -12.54 57.45 -16.87
CA PRO A 400 -13.46 58.56 -17.13
C PRO A 400 -13.38 59.72 -16.12
N LYS A 401 -13.81 60.92 -16.52
CA LYS A 401 -14.31 61.96 -15.60
C LYS A 401 -15.55 62.67 -16.14
N SER A 402 -16.51 62.89 -15.25
CA SER A 402 -17.77 63.62 -15.47
C SER A 402 -17.53 65.13 -15.56
N LEU A 403 -18.36 65.86 -16.34
CA LEU A 403 -19.18 66.97 -15.83
C LEU A 403 -20.11 67.57 -16.91
N LEU A 404 -21.41 67.43 -16.68
CA LEU A 404 -22.54 68.35 -16.88
C LEU A 404 -22.55 69.46 -17.97
N LEU A 405 -23.64 69.39 -18.76
CA LEU A 405 -24.54 70.47 -19.23
C LEU A 405 -24.26 71.36 -20.48
N GLN A 406 -25.36 71.54 -21.22
CA GLN A 406 -25.77 72.67 -22.08
C GLN A 406 -25.32 72.75 -23.56
N SER A 407 -26.26 72.40 -24.45
CA SER A 407 -26.55 73.04 -25.75
C SER A 407 -26.92 74.54 -25.54
N PRO A 408 -26.93 75.46 -26.55
CA PRO A 408 -27.61 75.25 -27.86
C PRO A 408 -27.06 75.98 -29.14
N VAL A 409 -27.42 75.41 -30.30
CA VAL A 409 -27.91 76.08 -31.55
C VAL A 409 -27.13 77.26 -32.18
N LYS A 410 -26.65 77.09 -33.44
CA LYS A 410 -27.21 77.81 -34.61
C LYS A 410 -26.78 77.26 -36.00
N ASP A 411 -27.66 77.42 -36.96
CA ASP A 411 -27.60 76.97 -38.37
C ASP A 411 -26.82 77.94 -39.29
N PHE A 412 -26.29 77.46 -40.43
CA PHE A 412 -26.79 77.77 -41.81
C PHE A 412 -25.87 77.28 -42.96
N VAL A 413 -26.45 76.42 -43.83
CA VAL A 413 -26.36 76.30 -45.32
C VAL A 413 -25.00 76.32 -46.08
N PRO A 414 -24.75 75.35 -47.00
CA PRO A 414 -23.62 75.32 -47.95
C PRO A 414 -23.96 75.79 -49.39
N PRO A 415 -22.96 76.14 -50.22
CA PRO A 415 -23.05 76.30 -51.68
C PRO A 415 -22.39 75.09 -52.45
N PRO A 416 -22.43 74.96 -53.79
CA PRO A 416 -23.21 73.87 -54.39
C PRO A 416 -22.43 72.78 -55.14
N VAL A 417 -23.18 71.73 -55.50
CA VAL A 417 -22.81 70.52 -56.24
C VAL A 417 -22.42 70.78 -57.71
N MET A 418 -21.51 69.97 -58.28
CA MET A 418 -21.58 69.25 -59.58
C MET A 418 -20.20 68.71 -60.03
N PRO A 419 -20.07 67.75 -60.98
CA PRO A 419 -20.59 66.37 -60.90
C PRO A 419 -19.62 65.31 -61.49
N GLN A 420 -19.48 64.09 -60.95
CA GLN A 420 -18.85 62.97 -61.68
C GLN A 420 -19.55 61.61 -61.54
N VAL A 421 -19.29 60.76 -62.54
CA VAL A 421 -20.05 59.59 -63.03
C VAL A 421 -19.72 58.30 -62.23
N PRO A 422 -20.66 57.36 -62.04
CA PRO A 422 -20.46 56.19 -61.18
C PRO A 422 -19.70 55.01 -61.84
N PRO A 423 -18.93 54.21 -61.07
CA PRO A 423 -18.34 52.95 -61.53
C PRO A 423 -19.17 51.70 -61.15
N GLU A 424 -19.18 50.68 -62.02
CA GLU A 424 -20.09 49.52 -62.01
C GLU A 424 -19.74 48.39 -61.00
N ILE A 425 -19.26 48.72 -59.80
CA ILE A 425 -18.72 47.71 -58.86
C ILE A 425 -19.81 46.97 -58.05
N SER A 426 -21.06 47.45 -58.07
CA SER A 426 -22.15 47.01 -57.18
C SER A 426 -22.70 45.59 -57.40
N SER A 427 -22.56 45.02 -58.61
CA SER A 427 -23.29 43.78 -58.99
C SER A 427 -22.76 42.49 -58.35
N ARG A 428 -21.42 42.28 -58.34
CA ARG A 428 -20.80 41.08 -57.73
C ARG A 428 -21.03 41.02 -56.23
N VAL A 429 -20.82 42.14 -55.54
CA VAL A 429 -21.04 42.26 -54.08
C VAL A 429 -22.48 41.87 -53.70
N ASN A 430 -23.47 42.20 -54.53
CA ASN A 430 -24.87 41.84 -54.31
C ASN A 430 -25.14 40.33 -54.47
N ILE A 431 -24.45 39.66 -55.40
CA ILE A 431 -24.55 38.19 -55.59
C ILE A 431 -23.91 37.46 -54.42
N ASP A 432 -22.73 37.90 -53.97
CA ASP A 432 -22.04 37.29 -52.83
C ASP A 432 -22.83 37.49 -51.52
N ILE A 433 -23.43 38.67 -51.30
CA ILE A 433 -24.35 38.90 -50.16
C ILE A 433 -25.56 37.96 -50.24
N LYS A 434 -26.18 37.78 -51.42
CA LYS A 434 -27.30 36.84 -51.59
C LYS A 434 -26.90 35.39 -51.31
N ARG A 435 -25.72 34.96 -51.78
CA ARG A 435 -25.16 33.64 -51.51
C ARG A 435 -24.87 33.45 -50.02
N GLN A 436 -24.28 34.44 -49.35
CA GLN A 436 -24.02 34.41 -47.91
C GLN A 436 -25.30 34.40 -47.08
N ASN A 437 -26.35 35.13 -47.51
CA ASN A 437 -27.66 35.08 -46.86
C ASN A 437 -28.30 33.70 -47.00
N LEU A 438 -28.30 33.11 -48.20
CA LEU A 438 -28.80 31.75 -48.40
C LEU A 438 -28.03 30.72 -47.57
N MET A 439 -26.70 30.81 -47.53
CA MET A 439 -25.87 29.93 -46.69
C MET A 439 -26.11 30.14 -45.19
N ARG A 440 -26.40 31.37 -44.74
CA ARG A 440 -26.80 31.66 -43.35
C ARG A 440 -28.16 31.03 -43.04
N ASP A 441 -29.15 31.19 -43.91
CA ASP A 441 -30.50 30.69 -43.69
C ASP A 441 -30.54 29.16 -43.68
N GLU A 442 -29.83 28.51 -44.61
CA GLU A 442 -29.66 27.05 -44.61
C GLU A 442 -28.85 26.57 -43.39
N GLY A 443 -27.80 27.30 -42.98
CA GLY A 443 -27.04 27.02 -41.76
C GLY A 443 -27.88 27.12 -40.49
N LEU A 444 -28.74 28.13 -40.37
CA LEU A 444 -29.66 28.31 -39.24
C LEU A 444 -30.74 27.22 -39.22
N LYS A 445 -31.27 26.81 -40.38
CA LYS A 445 -32.18 25.65 -40.48
C LYS A 445 -31.49 24.36 -40.01
N LEU A 446 -30.25 24.12 -40.43
CA LEU A 446 -29.47 22.95 -40.00
C LEU A 446 -29.20 22.96 -38.49
N VAL A 447 -28.75 24.08 -37.92
CA VAL A 447 -28.56 24.25 -36.47
C VAL A 447 -29.87 24.04 -35.70
N HIS A 448 -31.01 24.48 -36.24
CA HIS A 448 -32.32 24.23 -35.64
C HIS A 448 -32.67 22.73 -35.63
N GLN A 449 -32.43 22.00 -36.72
CA GLN A 449 -32.66 20.55 -36.76
C GLN A 449 -31.70 19.78 -35.83
N ILE A 450 -30.42 20.17 -35.76
CA ILE A 450 -29.44 19.57 -34.82
C ILE A 450 -29.91 19.77 -33.37
N ARG A 451 -30.23 21.01 -32.96
CA ARG A 451 -30.78 21.29 -31.61
C ARG A 451 -32.09 20.55 -31.31
N LYS A 452 -32.89 20.26 -32.33
CA LYS A 452 -34.12 19.45 -32.22
C LYS A 452 -33.79 17.95 -32.04
N GLY A 453 -32.73 17.47 -32.69
CA GLY A 453 -32.18 16.12 -32.54
C GLY A 453 -31.53 15.90 -31.18
N GLU A 454 -30.68 16.82 -30.72
CA GLU A 454 -30.04 16.78 -29.41
C GLU A 454 -31.06 16.66 -28.27
N LYS A 455 -32.16 17.44 -28.33
CA LYS A 455 -33.31 17.34 -27.40
C LYS A 455 -34.04 16.00 -27.45
N LYS A 456 -33.88 15.22 -28.53
CA LYS A 456 -34.41 13.85 -28.71
C LYS A 456 -33.34 12.78 -28.47
N GLY A 457 -32.11 13.13 -28.05
CA GLY A 457 -30.99 12.20 -27.85
C GLY A 457 -30.31 11.73 -29.15
N VAL A 458 -30.45 12.46 -30.25
CA VAL A 458 -29.89 12.15 -31.58
C VAL A 458 -28.66 13.03 -31.83
N GLY A 459 -27.56 12.44 -32.29
CA GLY A 459 -26.29 13.12 -32.53
C GLY A 459 -26.31 14.03 -33.79
N PRO A 460 -25.47 15.09 -33.84
CA PRO A 460 -25.41 15.99 -35.00
C PRO A 460 -25.12 15.29 -36.33
N GLU A 461 -24.24 14.29 -36.34
CA GLU A 461 -23.90 13.50 -37.52
C GLU A 461 -25.08 12.67 -38.02
N GLU A 462 -25.87 12.10 -37.11
CA GLU A 462 -27.07 11.33 -37.46
C GLU A 462 -28.14 12.23 -38.08
N VAL A 463 -28.37 13.42 -37.51
CA VAL A 463 -29.27 14.42 -38.09
C VAL A 463 -28.79 14.86 -39.47
N TYR A 464 -27.50 15.09 -39.64
CA TYR A 464 -26.91 15.50 -40.93
C TYR A 464 -27.03 14.40 -42.00
N ALA A 465 -26.67 13.15 -41.68
CA ALA A 465 -26.78 12.01 -42.59
C ALA A 465 -28.25 11.74 -42.97
N ALA A 466 -29.17 11.78 -42.01
CA ALA A 466 -30.61 11.68 -42.27
C ALA A 466 -31.12 12.80 -43.18
N LEU A 467 -30.69 14.05 -42.96
CA LEU A 467 -31.02 15.19 -43.84
C LEU A 467 -30.45 15.05 -45.27
N CYS A 468 -29.38 14.28 -45.47
CA CYS A 468 -28.84 13.99 -46.79
C CYS A 468 -29.64 12.91 -47.53
N VAL A 469 -30.13 11.89 -46.81
CA VAL A 469 -30.98 10.83 -47.38
C VAL A 469 -32.44 11.30 -47.57
N SER A 470 -32.96 12.15 -46.68
CA SER A 470 -34.35 12.62 -46.72
C SER A 470 -34.61 13.80 -47.67
N ARG A 471 -33.68 14.15 -48.57
CA ARG A 471 -33.80 15.30 -49.50
C ARG A 471 -34.94 15.11 -50.51
N GLY A 472 -36.12 15.62 -50.16
CA GLY A 472 -37.35 15.51 -50.95
C GLY A 472 -38.54 14.92 -50.19
N SER A 473 -38.33 14.44 -48.96
CA SER A 473 -39.39 13.96 -48.07
C SER A 473 -39.75 15.01 -47.02
N ASN A 474 -41.05 15.20 -46.76
CA ASN A 474 -41.55 16.06 -45.67
C ASN A 474 -41.42 15.43 -44.26
N VAL A 475 -40.82 14.24 -44.15
CA VAL A 475 -40.63 13.53 -42.88
C VAL A 475 -39.53 14.20 -42.03
N ASN A 476 -39.74 14.32 -40.72
CA ASN A 476 -38.73 14.89 -39.83
C ASN A 476 -37.52 13.95 -39.68
N PRO A 477 -36.26 14.43 -39.76
CA PRO A 477 -35.08 13.57 -39.72
C PRO A 477 -34.99 12.68 -38.47
N CYS A 478 -35.40 13.20 -37.30
CA CYS A 478 -35.38 12.43 -36.05
C CYS A 478 -36.41 11.30 -35.99
N ASP A 479 -37.45 11.37 -36.83
CA ASP A 479 -38.53 10.38 -36.87
C ASP A 479 -38.20 9.33 -37.95
N TRP A 480 -37.63 9.76 -39.10
CA TRP A 480 -37.00 8.87 -40.10
C TRP A 480 -35.87 8.02 -39.50
N LEU A 481 -35.02 8.59 -38.65
CA LEU A 481 -33.95 7.87 -37.93
C LEU A 481 -34.47 6.78 -36.98
N LYS A 482 -35.76 6.82 -36.61
CA LYS A 482 -36.38 5.82 -35.74
C LYS A 482 -37.13 4.73 -36.51
N SER A 483 -37.75 5.06 -37.64
CA SER A 483 -38.50 4.09 -38.45
C SER A 483 -37.66 3.44 -39.56
N GLU A 484 -36.98 4.25 -40.39
CA GLU A 484 -36.36 3.76 -41.63
C GLU A 484 -34.90 3.32 -41.45
N LEU A 485 -34.14 4.01 -40.58
CA LEU A 485 -32.71 3.73 -40.41
C LEU A 485 -32.42 2.24 -40.09
N PRO A 486 -33.13 1.54 -39.19
CA PRO A 486 -32.85 0.13 -38.91
C PRO A 486 -32.92 -0.76 -40.16
N HIS A 487 -33.87 -0.50 -41.05
CA HIS A 487 -34.04 -1.24 -42.31
C HIS A 487 -32.93 -0.90 -43.31
N LEU A 488 -32.56 0.39 -43.44
CA LEU A 488 -31.43 0.79 -44.29
C LEU A 488 -30.10 0.18 -43.81
N LEU A 489 -29.91 0.03 -42.50
CA LEU A 489 -28.71 -0.61 -41.95
C LEU A 489 -28.66 -2.11 -42.25
N ASP A 490 -29.80 -2.81 -42.21
CA ASP A 490 -29.89 -4.20 -42.65
C ASP A 490 -29.61 -4.34 -44.16
N GLU A 491 -30.13 -3.41 -44.97
CA GLU A 491 -29.86 -3.34 -46.41
C GLU A 491 -28.36 -3.16 -46.69
N ILE A 492 -27.70 -2.22 -45.99
CA ILE A 492 -26.24 -2.00 -46.08
C ILE A 492 -25.46 -3.26 -45.68
N CYS A 493 -25.85 -3.96 -44.60
CA CYS A 493 -25.25 -5.23 -44.23
C CYS A 493 -25.42 -6.30 -45.32
N ALA A 494 -26.62 -6.45 -45.88
CA ALA A 494 -26.92 -7.43 -46.92
C ALA A 494 -26.18 -7.14 -48.25
N MET A 495 -26.10 -5.86 -48.65
CA MET A 495 -25.32 -5.42 -49.81
C MET A 495 -23.83 -5.66 -49.60
N ALA A 496 -23.29 -5.34 -48.43
CA ALA A 496 -21.88 -5.58 -48.11
C ALA A 496 -21.54 -7.08 -48.06
N ALA A 497 -22.38 -7.92 -47.45
CA ALA A 497 -22.19 -9.38 -47.46
C ALA A 497 -22.24 -9.95 -48.89
N SER A 498 -23.16 -9.45 -49.73
CA SER A 498 -23.27 -9.84 -51.14
C SER A 498 -22.04 -9.42 -51.96
N ALA A 499 -21.56 -8.19 -51.80
CA ALA A 499 -20.36 -7.68 -52.45
C ALA A 499 -19.08 -8.41 -51.99
N ALA A 500 -18.98 -8.76 -50.70
CA ALA A 500 -17.90 -9.60 -50.18
C ALA A 500 -17.88 -10.99 -50.84
N LEU A 501 -19.05 -11.63 -51.00
CA LEU A 501 -19.18 -12.92 -51.66
C LEU A 501 -18.85 -12.85 -53.17
N GLN A 502 -19.23 -11.76 -53.85
CA GLN A 502 -18.85 -11.52 -55.25
C GLN A 502 -17.34 -11.33 -55.39
N ASN A 503 -16.70 -10.53 -54.53
CA ASN A 503 -15.24 -10.33 -54.50
C ASN A 503 -14.49 -11.64 -54.21
N PHE A 504 -15.03 -12.51 -53.33
CA PHE A 504 -14.48 -13.83 -53.09
C PHE A 504 -14.56 -14.71 -54.33
N LYS A 505 -15.73 -14.81 -54.97
CA LYS A 505 -15.91 -15.56 -56.24
C LYS A 505 -14.98 -15.06 -57.34
N ALA A 506 -14.83 -13.74 -57.49
CA ALA A 506 -13.91 -13.13 -58.47
C ALA A 506 -12.44 -13.49 -58.21
N ARG A 507 -12.01 -13.61 -56.95
CA ARG A 507 -10.66 -14.10 -56.59
C ARG A 507 -10.45 -15.58 -56.87
N VAL A 508 -11.49 -16.41 -56.71
CA VAL A 508 -11.42 -17.86 -56.97
C VAL A 508 -11.48 -18.19 -58.47
N SER A 509 -12.11 -17.35 -59.28
CA SER A 509 -12.27 -17.54 -60.73
C SER A 509 -11.26 -16.79 -61.62
N GLY A 510 -10.20 -16.21 -61.03
CA GLY A 510 -9.11 -15.60 -61.80
C GLY A 510 -8.18 -16.63 -62.47
N PRO A 511 -7.40 -16.26 -63.51
CA PRO A 511 -6.47 -17.18 -64.15
C PRO A 511 -5.39 -17.64 -63.16
N GLN A 512 -5.21 -18.97 -63.01
CA GLN A 512 -4.05 -19.52 -62.33
C GLN A 512 -2.82 -19.37 -63.22
N ASP A 513 -1.90 -18.47 -62.86
CA ASP A 513 -0.58 -18.44 -63.45
C ASP A 513 0.30 -19.51 -62.76
N ASN A 514 0.78 -20.47 -63.54
CA ASN A 514 1.48 -21.66 -63.04
C ASN A 514 2.98 -21.37 -62.91
N THR A 515 3.49 -21.13 -61.70
CA THR A 515 4.93 -21.27 -61.43
C THR A 515 5.25 -21.65 -59.97
N ASP A 516 5.83 -22.85 -59.85
CA ASP A 516 6.71 -23.40 -58.79
C ASP A 516 7.46 -22.38 -57.88
N LYS A 517 7.84 -22.65 -56.62
CA LYS A 517 7.74 -23.86 -55.77
C LYS A 517 8.06 -23.56 -54.28
N GLY A 518 7.41 -24.28 -53.35
CA GLY A 518 8.04 -24.77 -52.11
C GLY A 518 8.11 -23.88 -50.84
N SER A 519 7.16 -24.09 -49.90
CA SER A 519 7.47 -24.66 -48.57
C SER A 519 6.22 -24.80 -47.68
N THR A 520 5.95 -26.04 -47.25
CA THR A 520 5.19 -26.47 -46.06
C THR A 520 3.72 -26.02 -45.90
N GLU A 521 2.86 -27.04 -45.76
CA GLU A 521 1.42 -26.97 -45.57
C GLU A 521 0.99 -26.19 -44.32
N GLN A 522 -0.11 -25.41 -44.42
CA GLN A 522 -1.27 -25.58 -43.53
C GLN A 522 -2.50 -24.78 -43.99
N GLN A 523 -3.67 -25.42 -43.84
CA GLN A 523 -5.03 -24.87 -43.95
C GLN A 523 -5.54 -24.47 -45.36
N SER A 524 -6.07 -25.49 -46.04
CA SER A 524 -7.10 -25.37 -47.07
C SER A 524 -8.33 -24.60 -46.55
N PRO A 525 -8.87 -23.59 -47.26
CA PRO A 525 -10.06 -22.87 -46.86
C PRO A 525 -11.34 -23.65 -47.24
N SER A 526 -11.84 -24.48 -46.32
CA SER A 526 -13.07 -25.27 -46.47
C SER A 526 -13.58 -25.67 -45.08
N VAL A 527 -14.87 -25.63 -44.71
CA VAL A 527 -16.05 -25.08 -45.38
C VAL A 527 -17.08 -24.73 -44.29
N LEU A 528 -17.70 -23.55 -44.37
CA LEU A 528 -19.10 -23.37 -43.99
C LEU A 528 -19.79 -22.74 -45.20
N LEU A 529 -20.59 -23.57 -45.87
CA LEU A 529 -21.30 -23.19 -47.08
C LEU A 529 -22.43 -22.21 -46.73
N GLY A 530 -22.34 -20.97 -47.22
CA GLY A 530 -23.50 -20.09 -47.40
C GLY A 530 -23.62 -18.90 -46.45
N GLU A 531 -22.96 -18.89 -45.28
CA GLU A 531 -22.95 -17.70 -44.43
C GLU A 531 -21.93 -16.69 -44.96
N GLY A 532 -22.43 -15.64 -45.62
CA GLY A 532 -21.64 -14.45 -45.97
C GLY A 532 -21.14 -13.74 -44.71
N VAL A 533 -20.18 -12.80 -44.88
CA VAL A 533 -19.62 -12.01 -43.77
C VAL A 533 -20.75 -11.36 -42.97
N GLN A 534 -20.98 -11.84 -41.75
CA GLN A 534 -22.05 -11.34 -40.88
C GLN A 534 -21.62 -10.02 -40.23
N LEU A 535 -22.01 -8.92 -40.85
CA LEU A 535 -21.71 -7.55 -40.42
C LEU A 535 -22.79 -7.06 -39.44
N SER A 536 -22.38 -6.35 -38.40
CA SER A 536 -23.31 -5.82 -37.41
C SER A 536 -23.97 -4.51 -37.87
N ARG A 537 -25.21 -4.25 -37.45
CA ARG A 537 -25.89 -2.95 -37.65
C ARG A 537 -25.07 -1.77 -37.11
N VAL A 538 -24.25 -1.98 -36.07
CA VAL A 538 -23.37 -0.97 -35.48
C VAL A 538 -22.28 -0.55 -36.48
N GLU A 539 -21.64 -1.51 -37.13
CA GLU A 539 -20.63 -1.24 -38.16
C GLU A 539 -21.24 -0.57 -39.39
N ALA A 540 -22.39 -1.06 -39.86
CA ALA A 540 -23.12 -0.42 -40.95
C ALA A 540 -23.47 1.04 -40.61
N LYS A 541 -23.88 1.32 -39.36
CA LYS A 541 -24.19 2.68 -38.91
C LYS A 541 -22.96 3.58 -38.88
N GLN A 542 -21.84 3.09 -38.36
CA GLN A 542 -20.58 3.83 -38.37
C GLN A 542 -20.13 4.16 -39.80
N ALA A 543 -20.17 3.19 -40.71
CA ALA A 543 -19.81 3.38 -42.11
C ALA A 543 -20.78 4.34 -42.84
N TRP A 544 -22.07 4.29 -42.52
CA TRP A 544 -23.11 5.19 -43.06
C TRP A 544 -22.95 6.64 -42.61
N LEU A 545 -22.63 6.87 -41.33
CA LEU A 545 -22.32 8.20 -40.80
C LEU A 545 -21.03 8.75 -41.43
N ALA A 546 -19.96 7.95 -41.49
CA ALA A 546 -18.70 8.33 -42.14
C ALA A 546 -18.84 8.58 -43.66
N ALA A 547 -19.84 7.97 -44.30
CA ALA A 547 -20.22 8.21 -45.69
C ALA A 547 -21.08 9.48 -45.89
N GLY A 548 -21.56 10.12 -44.82
CA GLY A 548 -22.46 11.27 -44.87
C GLY A 548 -23.90 10.91 -45.27
N GLY A 549 -24.31 9.66 -45.04
CA GLY A 549 -25.62 9.13 -45.43
C GLY A 549 -25.66 8.36 -46.76
N ASP A 550 -24.58 8.38 -47.55
CA ASP A 550 -24.48 7.69 -48.84
C ASP A 550 -24.34 6.17 -48.64
N THR A 551 -25.39 5.42 -48.99
CA THR A 551 -25.51 3.95 -48.86
C THR A 551 -24.41 3.19 -49.61
N GLU A 552 -24.11 3.60 -50.85
CA GLU A 552 -23.14 2.94 -51.72
C GLU A 552 -21.70 3.14 -51.22
N ARG A 553 -21.41 4.36 -50.77
CA ARG A 553 -20.14 4.69 -50.11
C ARG A 553 -20.03 4.00 -48.74
N ALA A 554 -21.12 3.87 -47.99
CA ALA A 554 -21.16 3.14 -46.73
C ALA A 554 -20.79 1.66 -46.90
N VAL A 555 -21.37 0.97 -47.90
CA VAL A 555 -21.04 -0.44 -48.21
C VAL A 555 -19.54 -0.61 -48.53
N ARG A 556 -18.97 0.28 -49.38
CA ARG A 556 -17.53 0.25 -49.69
C ARG A 556 -16.64 0.60 -48.50
N GLN A 557 -17.10 1.47 -47.61
CA GLN A 557 -16.36 1.85 -46.40
C GLN A 557 -16.34 0.70 -45.39
N LEU A 558 -17.52 0.13 -45.10
CA LEU A 558 -17.75 -0.99 -44.20
C LEU A 558 -16.83 -2.19 -44.50
N LEU A 559 -16.73 -2.60 -45.76
CA LEU A 559 -15.87 -3.72 -46.16
C LEU A 559 -14.37 -3.43 -46.01
N ARG A 560 -13.93 -2.18 -46.25
CA ARG A 560 -12.53 -1.77 -46.05
C ARG A 560 -12.17 -1.73 -44.56
N ASP A 561 -13.05 -1.17 -43.74
CA ASP A 561 -12.84 -1.08 -42.30
C ASP A 561 -12.85 -2.48 -41.66
N ARG A 562 -13.75 -3.37 -42.09
CA ARG A 562 -13.76 -4.77 -41.66
C ARG A 562 -12.44 -5.48 -42.02
N GLN A 563 -11.96 -5.31 -43.24
CA GLN A 563 -10.68 -5.89 -43.68
C GLN A 563 -9.50 -5.35 -42.86
N ALA A 564 -9.46 -4.05 -42.56
CA ALA A 564 -8.40 -3.44 -41.75
C ALA A 564 -8.39 -4.00 -40.32
N LYS A 565 -9.56 -4.08 -39.67
CA LYS A 565 -9.74 -4.65 -38.33
C LYS A 565 -9.32 -6.13 -38.26
N MET A 566 -9.63 -6.90 -39.30
CA MET A 566 -9.19 -8.30 -39.44
C MET A 566 -7.66 -8.42 -39.61
N GLN A 567 -7.02 -7.50 -40.33
CA GLN A 567 -5.56 -7.44 -40.44
C GLN A 567 -4.90 -7.04 -39.11
N GLU A 568 -5.52 -6.14 -38.35
CA GLU A 568 -5.07 -5.73 -37.02
C GLU A 568 -5.07 -6.90 -36.03
N LEU A 569 -6.20 -7.60 -35.88
CA LEU A 569 -6.31 -8.82 -35.05
C LEU A 569 -5.28 -9.88 -35.43
N ARG A 570 -5.04 -10.07 -36.73
CA ARG A 570 -4.02 -10.99 -37.24
C ARG A 570 -2.60 -10.56 -36.89
N SER A 571 -2.29 -9.27 -36.86
CA SER A 571 -0.98 -8.76 -36.45
C SER A 571 -0.72 -8.96 -34.95
N LEU A 572 -1.78 -8.95 -34.14
CA LEU A 572 -1.78 -9.24 -32.71
C LEU A 572 -1.74 -10.75 -32.37
N GLY A 573 -1.65 -11.62 -33.39
CA GLY A 573 -1.46 -13.07 -33.24
C GLY A 573 -2.71 -13.92 -33.45
N PHE A 574 -3.90 -13.33 -33.58
CA PHE A 574 -5.15 -14.06 -33.79
C PHE A 574 -5.32 -14.43 -35.27
N ARG A 575 -4.94 -15.66 -35.63
CA ARG A 575 -4.89 -16.13 -37.03
C ARG A 575 -6.16 -16.84 -37.51
N GLU A 576 -6.99 -17.29 -36.57
CA GLU A 576 -8.29 -17.95 -36.82
C GLU A 576 -9.31 -16.93 -37.34
N ALA A 577 -9.53 -16.89 -38.65
CA ALA A 577 -10.38 -15.88 -39.29
C ALA A 577 -11.84 -15.95 -38.83
N SER A 578 -12.42 -17.16 -38.71
CA SER A 578 -13.80 -17.36 -38.22
C SER A 578 -14.02 -16.79 -36.81
N GLN A 579 -13.09 -17.06 -35.90
CA GLN A 579 -13.13 -16.55 -34.52
C GLN A 579 -13.01 -15.02 -34.48
N CYS A 580 -12.15 -14.44 -35.33
CA CYS A 580 -11.97 -12.98 -35.42
C CYS A 580 -13.20 -12.28 -36.01
N GLU A 581 -13.81 -12.84 -37.06
CA GLU A 581 -15.06 -12.33 -37.66
C GLU A 581 -16.21 -12.38 -36.63
N GLU A 582 -16.37 -13.50 -35.92
CA GLU A 582 -17.40 -13.64 -34.90
C GLU A 582 -17.17 -12.70 -33.71
N ALA A 583 -15.93 -12.58 -33.22
CA ALA A 583 -15.59 -11.66 -32.14
C ALA A 583 -15.82 -10.18 -32.52
N LEU A 584 -15.50 -9.77 -33.76
CA LEU A 584 -15.84 -8.45 -34.27
C LEU A 584 -17.35 -8.26 -34.40
N ARG A 585 -18.10 -9.25 -34.89
CA ARG A 585 -19.58 -9.19 -35.00
C ARG A 585 -20.23 -8.98 -33.64
N LEU A 586 -19.84 -9.77 -32.64
CA LEU A 586 -20.33 -9.67 -31.26
C LEU A 586 -19.94 -8.35 -30.58
N SER A 587 -18.83 -7.73 -30.99
CA SER A 587 -18.31 -6.47 -30.45
C SER A 587 -18.78 -5.22 -31.22
N GLY A 588 -19.76 -5.34 -32.12
CA GLY A 588 -20.21 -4.21 -32.96
C GLY A 588 -19.10 -3.63 -33.84
N GLY A 589 -18.14 -4.46 -34.23
CA GLY A 589 -16.93 -4.11 -34.97
C GLY A 589 -15.84 -3.40 -34.18
N GLU A 590 -15.89 -3.35 -32.84
CA GLU A 590 -14.79 -2.80 -32.05
C GLU A 590 -13.65 -3.83 -31.91
N VAL A 591 -12.43 -3.44 -32.28
CA VAL A 591 -11.23 -4.31 -32.16
C VAL A 591 -10.93 -4.64 -30.70
N ARG A 592 -11.10 -3.70 -29.77
CA ARG A 592 -10.81 -3.91 -28.35
C ARG A 592 -11.80 -4.88 -27.69
N GLY A 593 -13.09 -4.76 -27.98
CA GLY A 593 -14.10 -5.75 -27.63
C GLY A 593 -13.78 -7.13 -28.21
N ALA A 594 -13.42 -7.20 -29.50
CA ALA A 594 -13.08 -8.46 -30.15
C ALA A 594 -11.84 -9.12 -29.51
N LEU A 595 -10.78 -8.36 -29.23
CA LEU A 595 -9.62 -8.82 -28.47
C LEU A 595 -10.03 -9.35 -27.09
N SER A 596 -10.94 -8.67 -26.39
CA SER A 596 -11.42 -9.11 -25.07
C SER A 596 -12.16 -10.45 -25.13
N LEU A 597 -12.93 -10.69 -26.19
CA LEU A 597 -13.59 -11.99 -26.45
C LEU A 597 -12.59 -13.08 -26.82
N LEU A 598 -11.59 -12.77 -27.64
CA LEU A 598 -10.55 -13.73 -28.08
C LEU A 598 -9.54 -14.06 -26.98
N GLN A 599 -9.21 -13.13 -26.09
CA GLN A 599 -8.26 -13.31 -24.99
C GLN A 599 -8.85 -14.07 -23.80
N ARG A 600 -10.15 -13.91 -23.52
CA ARG A 600 -10.79 -14.51 -22.33
C ARG A 600 -10.60 -16.04 -22.27
N PRO A 601 -10.83 -16.85 -23.34
CA PRO A 601 -10.58 -18.30 -23.32
C PRO A 601 -9.11 -18.66 -23.05
N LEU A 602 -8.15 -17.84 -23.51
CA LEU A 602 -6.72 -18.09 -23.29
C LEU A 602 -6.30 -17.84 -21.84
N LEU A 603 -6.97 -16.91 -21.16
CA LEU A 603 -6.72 -16.54 -19.76
C LEU A 603 -7.51 -17.41 -18.76
N GLU A 604 -8.57 -18.08 -19.21
CA GLU A 604 -9.45 -18.90 -18.36
C GLU A 604 -8.70 -19.93 -17.48
N PRO A 605 -7.68 -20.68 -17.97
CA PRO A 605 -6.92 -21.60 -17.11
C PRO A 605 -6.07 -20.90 -16.05
N PHE A 606 -5.70 -19.62 -16.25
CA PHE A 606 -5.01 -18.82 -15.23
C PHE A 606 -6.00 -18.28 -14.21
N HIS A 607 -7.15 -17.79 -14.67
CA HIS A 607 -8.24 -17.33 -13.82
C HIS A 607 -8.70 -18.44 -12.86
N GLN A 608 -8.94 -19.64 -13.38
CA GLN A 608 -9.33 -20.81 -12.56
C GLN A 608 -8.27 -21.18 -11.52
N ARG A 609 -6.97 -21.07 -11.83
CA ARG A 609 -5.90 -21.33 -10.86
C ARG A 609 -5.82 -20.29 -9.75
N ILE A 610 -6.03 -19.01 -10.06
CA ILE A 610 -5.99 -17.91 -9.06
C ILE A 610 -7.09 -18.07 -8.01
N TRP A 611 -8.24 -18.60 -8.40
CA TRP A 611 -9.40 -18.83 -7.52
C TRP A 611 -9.56 -20.30 -7.09
N SER A 612 -8.50 -21.11 -7.17
CA SER A 612 -8.53 -22.50 -6.74
C SER A 612 -8.05 -22.63 -5.31
N ASP A 613 -8.81 -23.34 -4.45
CA ASP A 613 -8.38 -23.72 -3.10
C ASP A 613 -7.32 -24.83 -3.09
N GLN A 614 -6.80 -25.25 -4.25
CA GLN A 614 -5.75 -26.25 -4.35
C GLN A 614 -4.40 -25.64 -3.92
N PRO A 615 -3.61 -26.34 -3.08
CA PRO A 615 -2.31 -25.83 -2.66
C PRO A 615 -1.37 -25.65 -3.86
N GLU A 616 -0.60 -24.56 -3.86
CA GLU A 616 0.41 -24.30 -4.90
C GLU A 616 1.37 -25.48 -5.00
N ALA A 617 1.55 -26.02 -6.21
CA ALA A 617 2.36 -27.21 -6.40
C ALA A 617 3.82 -26.98 -5.91
N PRO A 618 4.54 -28.01 -5.43
CA PRO A 618 5.96 -27.86 -5.10
C PRO A 618 6.82 -27.34 -6.27
N ILE A 619 8.02 -26.82 -5.99
CA ILE A 619 9.01 -26.57 -7.04
C ILE A 619 9.58 -27.91 -7.50
N ASP A 620 9.26 -28.28 -8.75
CA ASP A 620 9.90 -29.38 -9.45
C ASP A 620 11.21 -28.88 -10.07
N ALA A 621 12.34 -29.15 -9.40
CA ALA A 621 13.66 -28.80 -9.91
C ALA A 621 14.02 -29.50 -11.23
N LYS A 622 13.33 -30.59 -11.61
CA LYS A 622 13.57 -31.35 -12.85
C LYS A 622 12.65 -30.93 -14.01
N ASN A 623 11.83 -29.89 -13.82
CA ASN A 623 10.89 -29.43 -14.83
C ASN A 623 11.61 -29.00 -16.13
N PRO A 624 11.13 -29.39 -17.33
CA PRO A 624 11.76 -29.02 -18.59
C PRO A 624 11.70 -27.51 -18.87
N ASP A 625 10.68 -26.80 -18.38
CA ASP A 625 10.58 -25.35 -18.50
C ASP A 625 11.34 -24.65 -17.35
N LYS A 626 12.66 -24.50 -17.53
CA LYS A 626 13.55 -23.77 -16.61
C LYS A 626 13.09 -22.32 -16.39
N GLN A 627 12.53 -21.67 -17.41
CA GLN A 627 12.07 -20.28 -17.34
C GLN A 627 10.80 -20.14 -16.49
N ARG A 628 9.91 -21.14 -16.51
CA ARG A 628 8.78 -21.25 -15.57
C ARG A 628 9.28 -21.51 -14.15
N MET A 629 10.25 -22.40 -13.94
CA MET A 629 10.79 -22.64 -12.60
C MET A 629 11.48 -21.41 -12.01
N CYS A 630 12.29 -20.68 -12.79
CA CYS A 630 12.92 -19.44 -12.32
C CYS A 630 11.88 -18.36 -11.95
N ARG A 631 10.80 -18.21 -12.75
CA ARG A 631 9.65 -17.34 -12.39
C ARG A 631 8.98 -17.74 -11.08
N ARG A 632 8.78 -19.05 -10.83
CA ARG A 632 8.18 -19.55 -9.58
C ARG A 632 9.10 -19.36 -8.38
N LEU A 633 10.40 -19.65 -8.54
CA LEU A 633 11.42 -19.40 -7.50
C LEU A 633 11.48 -17.92 -7.12
N LEU A 634 11.45 -17.02 -8.11
CA LEU A 634 11.42 -15.57 -7.87
C LEU A 634 10.15 -15.13 -7.13
N ALA A 635 8.99 -15.66 -7.51
CA ALA A 635 7.70 -15.25 -6.95
C ALA A 635 7.39 -15.83 -5.57
N LEU A 636 7.80 -17.08 -5.30
CA LEU A 636 7.52 -17.78 -4.03
C LEU A 636 8.58 -17.54 -2.96
N TYR A 637 9.84 -17.31 -3.35
CA TYR A 637 10.97 -17.19 -2.43
C TYR A 637 11.70 -15.84 -2.50
N GLU A 638 11.14 -14.85 -3.23
CA GLU A 638 11.63 -13.46 -3.30
C GLU A 638 13.15 -13.35 -3.51
N LEU A 639 13.70 -14.16 -4.42
CA LEU A 639 15.15 -14.19 -4.65
C LEU A 639 15.66 -12.85 -5.22
N PRO A 640 16.88 -12.40 -4.86
CA PRO A 640 17.34 -11.04 -5.18
C PRO A 640 17.43 -10.70 -6.68
N SER A 641 17.57 -11.70 -7.56
CA SER A 641 17.61 -11.49 -9.01
C SER A 641 17.32 -12.77 -9.78
N TRP A 642 17.04 -12.64 -11.08
CA TRP A 642 16.87 -13.76 -11.99
C TRP A 642 18.06 -14.72 -11.99
N GLY A 643 19.29 -14.19 -11.99
CA GLY A 643 20.51 -15.01 -11.93
C GLY A 643 20.64 -15.81 -10.63
N ARG A 644 20.09 -15.32 -9.51
CA ARG A 644 19.98 -16.12 -8.26
C ARG A 644 18.97 -17.26 -8.43
N CYS A 645 17.85 -17.06 -9.15
CA CYS A 645 16.90 -18.14 -9.46
C CYS A 645 17.54 -19.24 -10.32
N GLU A 646 18.28 -18.85 -11.36
CA GLU A 646 19.01 -19.80 -12.22
C GLU A 646 20.10 -20.54 -11.46
N LEU A 647 20.84 -19.84 -10.57
CA LEU A 647 21.84 -20.44 -9.69
C LEU A 647 21.20 -21.47 -8.73
N ALA A 648 20.11 -21.12 -8.04
CA ALA A 648 19.39 -22.03 -7.16
C ALA A 648 18.90 -23.29 -7.92
N LEU A 649 18.24 -23.10 -9.06
CA LEU A 649 17.78 -24.22 -9.90
C LEU A 649 18.95 -25.11 -10.35
N SER A 650 20.09 -24.53 -10.69
CA SER A 650 21.29 -25.27 -11.12
C SER A 650 22.04 -25.97 -9.99
N LEU A 651 21.81 -25.62 -8.72
CA LEU A 651 22.32 -26.34 -7.54
C LEU A 651 21.39 -27.51 -7.19
N LEU A 652 20.08 -27.31 -7.28
CA LEU A 652 19.06 -28.36 -7.09
C LEU A 652 19.05 -29.43 -8.21
N GLN A 653 19.69 -29.14 -9.34
CA GLN A 653 19.89 -30.07 -10.45
C GLN A 653 21.23 -30.85 -10.37
N GLU A 654 22.07 -30.64 -9.34
CA GLU A 654 23.31 -31.42 -9.19
C GLU A 654 23.02 -32.88 -8.82
N PRO A 655 23.77 -33.86 -9.37
CA PRO A 655 23.50 -35.29 -9.17
C PRO A 655 23.68 -35.74 -7.72
N ASP A 656 24.58 -35.08 -6.97
CA ASP A 656 24.93 -35.39 -5.58
C ASP A 656 24.28 -34.42 -4.57
N ALA A 657 23.22 -33.70 -4.97
CA ALA A 657 22.54 -32.74 -4.11
C ALA A 657 21.79 -33.43 -2.95
N GLN A 658 22.35 -33.32 -1.72
CA GLN A 658 21.74 -33.85 -0.48
C GLN A 658 21.00 -32.78 0.34
N TYR A 659 21.00 -31.53 -0.12
CA TYR A 659 20.41 -30.36 0.54
C TYR A 659 18.97 -30.07 0.06
N SER A 660 18.14 -29.43 0.90
CA SER A 660 16.75 -29.11 0.53
C SER A 660 16.63 -27.85 -0.35
N LEU A 661 15.43 -27.61 -0.87
CA LEU A 661 15.08 -26.37 -1.57
C LEU A 661 15.34 -25.15 -0.69
N GLU A 662 14.88 -25.18 0.56
CA GLU A 662 15.01 -24.11 1.55
C GLU A 662 16.48 -23.82 1.87
N ASP A 663 17.30 -24.87 2.00
CA ASP A 663 18.74 -24.74 2.23
C ASP A 663 19.42 -23.98 1.08
N VAL A 664 19.10 -24.34 -0.17
CA VAL A 664 19.61 -23.65 -1.36
C VAL A 664 19.08 -22.23 -1.46
N ILE A 665 17.80 -21.99 -1.19
CA ILE A 665 17.20 -20.64 -1.21
C ILE A 665 17.90 -19.73 -0.22
N GLN A 666 18.14 -20.18 1.02
CA GLN A 666 18.81 -19.38 2.04
C GLN A 666 20.26 -19.05 1.61
N ALA A 667 21.03 -20.07 1.22
CA ALA A 667 22.41 -19.88 0.77
C ALA A 667 22.49 -18.91 -0.43
N VAL A 668 21.62 -19.10 -1.44
CA VAL A 668 21.57 -18.29 -2.67
C VAL A 668 20.95 -16.90 -2.46
N ARG A 669 20.33 -16.60 -1.31
CA ARG A 669 20.03 -15.20 -0.93
C ARG A 669 21.32 -14.47 -0.53
N GLU A 670 22.21 -15.13 0.21
CA GLU A 670 23.42 -14.52 0.76
C GLU A 670 24.56 -14.41 -0.27
N SER A 671 24.85 -15.47 -1.04
CA SER A 671 25.95 -15.48 -2.02
C SER A 671 25.55 -15.82 -3.46
N GLN A 672 26.36 -15.36 -4.41
CA GLN A 672 26.26 -15.67 -5.85
C GLN A 672 27.39 -16.58 -6.37
N ASP A 673 28.38 -16.87 -5.52
CA ASP A 673 29.50 -17.73 -5.88
C ASP A 673 29.09 -19.20 -5.69
N ARG A 674 28.91 -19.92 -6.81
CA ARG A 674 28.52 -21.34 -6.84
C ARG A 674 29.43 -22.22 -5.96
N GLU A 675 30.73 -21.97 -6.00
CA GLU A 675 31.72 -22.83 -5.35
C GLU A 675 31.78 -22.57 -3.85
N PHE A 676 31.64 -21.30 -3.44
CA PHE A 676 31.37 -20.96 -2.04
C PHE A 676 30.07 -21.59 -1.53
N LEU A 677 28.99 -21.51 -2.31
CA LEU A 677 27.68 -22.06 -1.93
C LEU A 677 27.72 -23.58 -1.73
N ARG A 678 28.43 -24.34 -2.58
CA ARG A 678 28.61 -25.79 -2.37
C ARG A 678 29.28 -26.11 -1.04
N ARG A 679 30.32 -25.37 -0.65
CA ARG A 679 31.00 -25.55 0.64
C ARG A 679 30.09 -25.15 1.81
N LEU A 680 29.29 -24.10 1.64
CA LEU A 680 28.29 -23.70 2.63
C LEU A 680 27.17 -24.75 2.78
N LEU A 681 26.81 -25.46 1.72
CA LEU A 681 25.76 -26.49 1.73
C LEU A 681 26.27 -27.89 2.15
N ASN A 682 27.58 -28.16 2.04
CA ASN A 682 28.17 -29.48 2.29
C ASN A 682 29.19 -29.45 3.44
N ASN A 683 28.72 -29.57 4.69
CA ASN A 683 29.56 -29.68 5.89
C ASN A 683 29.31 -31.04 6.55
N GLU A 684 30.36 -31.84 6.75
CA GLU A 684 30.26 -33.14 7.41
C GLU A 684 30.21 -32.99 8.94
N CYS A 685 29.27 -33.65 9.60
CA CYS A 685 29.16 -33.65 11.06
C CYS A 685 30.13 -34.68 11.69
N PRO A 686 31.10 -34.28 12.54
CA PRO A 686 32.04 -35.21 13.17
C PRO A 686 31.41 -36.29 14.07
N CYS A 687 30.16 -36.12 14.50
CA CYS A 687 29.48 -37.04 15.41
C CYS A 687 28.66 -38.13 14.69
N CYS A 688 28.10 -37.83 13.51
CA CYS A 688 27.24 -38.77 12.76
C CYS A 688 27.69 -39.02 11.31
N LEU A 689 28.71 -38.31 10.83
CA LEU A 689 29.32 -38.42 9.49
C LEU A 689 28.36 -38.09 8.32
N SER A 690 27.17 -37.58 8.61
CA SER A 690 26.22 -37.06 7.62
C SER A 690 26.57 -35.63 7.21
N ILE A 691 26.20 -35.26 5.98
CA ILE A 691 26.44 -33.95 5.38
C ILE A 691 25.24 -33.02 5.64
N PHE A 692 25.51 -31.78 6.07
CA PHE A 692 24.51 -30.76 6.34
C PHE A 692 24.94 -29.39 5.79
N PRO A 693 23.99 -28.50 5.47
CA PRO A 693 24.30 -27.10 5.23
C PRO A 693 24.74 -26.41 6.54
N HIS A 694 25.60 -25.41 6.43
CA HIS A 694 26.15 -24.65 7.54
C HIS A 694 25.07 -24.03 8.44
N SER A 695 23.90 -23.69 7.88
CA SER A 695 22.72 -23.20 8.64
C SER A 695 22.13 -24.23 9.62
N LYS A 696 22.42 -25.52 9.43
CA LYS A 696 22.02 -26.64 10.32
C LYS A 696 23.18 -27.18 11.15
N MET A 697 24.32 -26.48 11.14
CA MET A 697 25.52 -26.79 11.92
C MET A 697 25.65 -25.81 13.08
N GLN A 698 26.20 -26.27 14.20
CA GLN A 698 26.30 -25.53 15.45
C GLN A 698 27.63 -25.81 16.14
N SER A 699 28.27 -24.76 16.64
CA SER A 699 29.52 -24.80 17.41
C SER A 699 29.33 -24.15 18.78
N LEU A 700 30.12 -24.57 19.77
CA LEU A 700 30.17 -23.85 21.05
C LEU A 700 30.91 -22.52 20.89
N THR A 701 30.57 -21.53 21.72
CA THR A 701 31.33 -20.27 21.80
C THR A 701 32.82 -20.47 22.12
N SER A 702 33.16 -21.57 22.82
CA SER A 702 34.52 -21.88 23.28
C SER A 702 35.35 -22.72 22.30
N CYS A 703 34.83 -23.16 21.16
CA CYS A 703 35.61 -23.93 20.19
C CYS A 703 35.10 -23.79 18.75
N GLN A 704 35.97 -24.06 17.76
CA GLN A 704 35.60 -24.04 16.34
C GLN A 704 35.03 -25.37 15.83
N CYS A 705 34.80 -26.34 16.72
CA CYS A 705 34.21 -27.63 16.35
C CYS A 705 32.73 -27.42 16.01
N SER A 706 32.35 -27.82 14.79
CA SER A 706 30.99 -27.68 14.27
C SER A 706 30.36 -29.05 14.12
N VAL A 707 29.15 -29.23 14.66
CA VAL A 707 28.37 -30.48 14.61
C VAL A 707 26.95 -30.16 14.13
N CYS A 708 26.21 -31.12 13.59
CA CYS A 708 24.82 -30.86 13.22
C CYS A 708 23.96 -30.58 14.46
N HIS A 709 22.93 -29.76 14.29
CA HIS A 709 22.03 -29.33 15.37
C HIS A 709 21.45 -30.52 16.16
N GLU A 710 21.08 -31.61 15.50
CA GLU A 710 20.55 -32.80 16.17
C GLU A 710 21.59 -33.48 17.09
N CYS A 711 22.84 -33.65 16.65
CA CYS A 711 23.91 -34.18 17.52
C CYS A 711 24.24 -33.22 18.67
N PHE A 712 24.18 -31.90 18.44
CA PHE A 712 24.36 -30.89 19.49
C PHE A 712 23.27 -31.02 20.57
N THR A 713 21.99 -31.01 20.16
CA THR A 713 20.82 -31.17 21.03
C THR A 713 20.86 -32.49 21.81
N GLN A 714 21.14 -33.62 21.14
CA GLN A 714 21.22 -34.93 21.78
C GLN A 714 22.35 -34.99 22.82
N HIS A 715 23.55 -34.51 22.49
CA HIS A 715 24.69 -34.49 23.41
C HIS A 715 24.39 -33.69 24.68
N PHE A 716 23.87 -32.46 24.55
CA PHE A 716 23.54 -31.65 25.72
C PHE A 716 22.32 -32.16 26.47
N THR A 717 21.34 -32.79 25.81
CA THR A 717 20.23 -33.46 26.49
C THR A 717 20.74 -34.57 27.42
N ILE A 718 21.66 -35.41 26.93
CA ILE A 718 22.27 -36.50 27.72
C ILE A 718 23.17 -35.92 28.83
N ALA A 719 23.99 -34.90 28.54
CA ALA A 719 24.86 -34.28 29.53
C ALA A 719 24.05 -33.62 30.67
N VAL A 720 22.94 -32.96 30.35
CA VAL A 720 22.05 -32.33 31.33
C VAL A 720 21.26 -33.34 32.15
N ARG A 721 20.75 -34.42 31.54
CA ARG A 721 20.02 -35.46 32.29
C ARG A 721 20.97 -36.31 33.14
N ASP A 722 21.95 -36.94 32.51
CA ASP A 722 22.61 -38.15 33.06
C ASP A 722 24.03 -37.90 33.58
N LYS A 723 24.62 -36.73 33.33
CA LYS A 723 26.01 -36.41 33.68
C LYS A 723 26.16 -35.27 34.68
N HIS A 724 27.40 -35.02 35.13
CA HIS A 724 27.73 -33.91 36.01
C HIS A 724 27.83 -32.60 35.21
N ILE A 725 27.72 -31.45 35.88
CA ILE A 725 27.82 -30.13 35.21
C ILE A 725 29.18 -29.90 34.53
N ARG A 726 30.23 -30.61 34.98
CA ARG A 726 31.58 -30.61 34.37
C ARG A 726 31.67 -31.40 33.05
N ASP A 727 30.68 -32.24 32.73
CA ASP A 727 30.64 -33.02 31.49
C ASP A 727 29.93 -32.28 30.35
N MET A 728 29.47 -31.06 30.58
CA MET A 728 28.80 -30.18 29.61
C MET A 728 29.82 -29.50 28.69
N VAL A 729 30.74 -30.27 28.11
CA VAL A 729 31.81 -29.83 27.19
C VAL A 729 31.49 -30.16 25.73
N CYS A 730 32.32 -29.70 24.79
CA CYS A 730 32.21 -30.05 23.37
C CYS A 730 32.25 -31.57 23.13
N PRO A 731 31.33 -32.16 22.32
CA PRO A 731 31.37 -33.58 21.98
C PRO A 731 32.56 -33.99 21.10
N VAL A 732 33.25 -33.03 20.46
CA VAL A 732 34.35 -33.28 19.52
C VAL A 732 35.72 -33.11 20.17
N CYS A 733 35.95 -31.97 20.86
CA CYS A 733 37.26 -31.64 21.44
C CYS A 733 37.32 -31.68 22.98
N ALA A 734 36.20 -31.99 23.65
CA ALA A 734 36.07 -31.98 25.12
C ALA A 734 36.43 -30.65 25.83
N GLY A 735 36.57 -29.54 25.10
CA GLY A 735 36.75 -28.20 25.67
C GLY A 735 35.44 -27.45 25.93
N PRO A 736 35.43 -26.37 26.72
CA PRO A 736 36.58 -25.82 27.47
C PRO A 736 36.87 -26.63 28.76
N ASP A 737 37.99 -26.33 29.43
CA ASP A 737 38.30 -26.94 30.72
C ASP A 737 37.41 -26.35 31.84
N ILE A 738 36.40 -27.11 32.26
CA ILE A 738 35.42 -26.70 33.31
C ILE A 738 35.99 -26.93 34.74
N ASN A 739 37.31 -26.96 34.90
CA ASN A 739 37.96 -27.02 36.22
C ASN A 739 38.47 -25.64 36.70
N ASP A 740 38.64 -24.66 35.81
CA ASP A 740 39.08 -23.30 36.16
C ASP A 740 37.91 -22.41 36.62
N PRO A 741 37.91 -21.92 37.88
CA PRO A 741 36.81 -21.08 38.40
C PRO A 741 36.59 -19.75 37.65
N GLU A 742 37.61 -19.15 37.04
CA GLU A 742 37.50 -17.80 36.45
C GLU A 742 36.75 -17.79 35.12
N HIS A 743 36.87 -18.87 34.33
CA HIS A 743 36.23 -18.99 33.01
C HIS A 743 34.87 -19.70 33.04
N LEU A 744 34.57 -20.41 34.14
CA LEU A 744 33.42 -21.31 34.28
C LEU A 744 32.07 -20.57 34.22
N ASP A 745 31.93 -19.47 34.96
CA ASP A 745 30.65 -18.73 35.01
C ASP A 745 30.39 -17.99 33.68
N SER A 746 31.44 -17.56 32.96
CA SER A 746 31.34 -16.99 31.61
C SER A 746 30.96 -18.04 30.55
N TYR A 747 31.54 -19.24 30.63
CA TYR A 747 31.18 -20.36 29.76
C TYR A 747 29.68 -20.68 29.88
N PHE A 748 29.19 -20.93 31.10
CA PHE A 748 27.80 -21.30 31.31
C PHE A 748 26.80 -20.20 30.95
N PHE A 749 27.17 -18.92 31.08
CA PHE A 749 26.36 -17.82 30.57
C PHE A 749 26.20 -17.88 29.04
N THR A 750 27.28 -18.16 28.30
CA THR A 750 27.17 -18.32 26.84
C THR A 750 26.46 -19.60 26.44
N LEU A 751 26.66 -20.70 27.19
CA LEU A 751 26.01 -21.97 26.94
C LEU A 751 24.50 -21.91 27.18
N ASP A 752 24.02 -21.16 28.19
CA ASP A 752 22.59 -20.93 28.41
C ASP A 752 21.87 -20.43 27.15
N ILE A 753 22.44 -19.38 26.54
CA ILE A 753 21.89 -18.76 25.32
C ILE A 753 21.83 -19.79 24.19
N GLN A 754 22.82 -20.68 24.06
CA GLN A 754 22.85 -21.72 23.03
C GLN A 754 21.89 -22.88 23.31
N LEU A 755 21.59 -23.19 24.58
CA LEU A 755 20.74 -24.31 24.98
C LEU A 755 19.24 -23.95 25.06
N ARG A 756 18.89 -22.68 25.24
CA ARG A 756 17.51 -22.19 25.41
C ARG A 756 16.56 -22.60 24.29
N ASP A 757 16.99 -22.42 23.04
CA ASP A 757 16.19 -22.70 21.84
C ASP A 757 16.51 -24.10 21.25
N CYS A 758 17.32 -24.89 21.96
CA CYS A 758 17.88 -26.16 21.51
C CYS A 758 17.38 -27.36 22.34
N LEU A 759 17.18 -27.18 23.65
CA LEU A 759 16.72 -28.24 24.55
C LEU A 759 15.22 -28.17 24.81
N ASP A 760 14.59 -29.34 24.96
CA ASP A 760 13.21 -29.43 25.47
C ASP A 760 13.08 -28.70 26.81
N ARG A 761 11.94 -28.04 27.02
CA ARG A 761 11.71 -27.20 28.20
C ARG A 761 12.02 -27.88 29.55
N GLU A 762 11.63 -29.14 29.72
CA GLU A 762 11.91 -29.91 30.94
C GLU A 762 13.43 -30.09 31.17
N VAL A 763 14.18 -30.29 30.09
CA VAL A 763 15.64 -30.47 30.13
C VAL A 763 16.33 -29.14 30.39
N TYR A 764 15.86 -28.06 29.78
CA TYR A 764 16.35 -26.70 30.03
C TYR A 764 16.09 -26.24 31.48
N GLU A 765 14.96 -26.60 32.07
CA GLU A 765 14.67 -26.39 33.50
C GLU A 765 15.60 -27.24 34.40
N LEU A 766 15.94 -28.47 34.01
CA LEU A 766 16.96 -29.28 34.69
C LEU A 766 18.37 -28.66 34.61
N PHE A 767 18.75 -28.08 33.47
CA PHE A 767 20.01 -27.35 33.30
C PHE A 767 20.10 -26.14 34.23
N HIS A 768 19.04 -25.34 34.29
CA HIS A 768 18.92 -24.21 35.24
C HIS A 768 19.03 -24.65 36.69
N LYS A 769 18.36 -25.75 37.04
CA LYS A 769 18.45 -26.33 38.38
C LYS A 769 19.88 -26.75 38.72
N LYS A 770 20.59 -27.43 37.80
CA LYS A 770 22.01 -27.82 38.01
C LYS A 770 22.94 -26.60 38.15
N LEU A 771 22.71 -25.53 37.38
CA LEU A 771 23.45 -24.27 37.52
C LEU A 771 23.18 -23.59 38.88
N MET A 772 21.91 -23.53 39.30
CA MET A 772 21.52 -22.96 40.58
C MET A 772 22.11 -23.75 41.76
N GLU A 773 22.04 -25.08 41.73
CA GLU A 773 22.66 -25.96 42.73
C GLU A 773 24.20 -25.79 42.76
N HIS A 774 24.84 -25.60 41.61
CA HIS A 774 26.28 -25.32 41.52
C HIS A 774 26.66 -23.94 42.09
N ALA A 775 25.88 -22.89 41.79
CA ALA A 775 26.08 -21.56 42.35
C ALA A 775 25.86 -21.54 43.88
N LEU A 776 24.82 -22.23 44.37
CA LEU A 776 24.54 -22.37 45.79
C LEU A 776 25.63 -23.16 46.53
N MET A 777 26.29 -24.13 45.88
CA MET A 777 27.45 -24.81 46.47
C MET A 777 28.70 -23.91 46.63
N LYS A 778 28.74 -22.72 46.02
CA LYS A 778 29.78 -21.70 46.29
C LYS A 778 29.48 -20.83 47.53
N ASP A 779 28.25 -20.85 48.06
CA ASP A 779 27.85 -20.04 49.23
C ASP A 779 28.16 -20.78 50.56
N PRO A 780 29.01 -20.22 51.45
CA PRO A 780 29.36 -20.86 52.73
C PRO A 780 28.19 -20.99 53.71
N MET A 781 27.08 -20.26 53.49
CA MET A 781 25.87 -20.31 54.31
C MET A 781 24.83 -21.32 53.78
N PHE A 782 25.07 -21.96 52.62
CA PHE A 782 24.15 -22.92 52.01
C PHE A 782 24.29 -24.34 52.58
N LEU A 783 23.15 -24.97 52.89
CA LEU A 783 23.07 -26.30 53.50
C LEU A 783 22.13 -27.24 52.74
N TRP A 784 22.65 -28.40 52.36
CA TRP A 784 21.83 -29.56 51.99
C TRP A 784 21.26 -30.25 53.22
N CYS A 785 19.96 -30.56 53.19
CA CYS A 785 19.32 -31.39 54.20
C CYS A 785 19.84 -32.84 54.11
N CYS A 786 20.30 -33.42 55.22
CA CYS A 786 20.71 -34.83 55.23
C CYS A 786 19.54 -35.84 55.21
N HIS A 787 18.30 -35.38 55.06
CA HIS A 787 17.07 -36.19 55.10
C HIS A 787 16.19 -36.09 53.85
N CYS A 788 16.46 -35.14 52.94
CA CYS A 788 15.72 -34.93 51.69
C CYS A 788 16.56 -34.11 50.70
N THR A 789 16.12 -34.04 49.45
CA THR A 789 16.77 -33.30 48.35
C THR A 789 16.53 -31.78 48.38
N PHE A 790 16.32 -31.19 49.56
CA PHE A 790 16.12 -29.75 49.73
C PHE A 790 17.37 -29.07 50.29
N GLY A 791 17.82 -28.03 49.61
CA GLY A 791 18.92 -27.17 50.03
C GLY A 791 18.42 -25.77 50.36
N PHE A 792 19.02 -25.12 51.35
CA PHE A 792 18.60 -23.80 51.82
C PHE A 792 19.76 -23.02 52.44
N ILE A 793 19.68 -21.69 52.38
CA ILE A 793 20.61 -20.80 53.07
C ILE A 793 20.24 -20.80 54.56
N TYR A 794 21.24 -20.93 55.43
CA TYR A 794 21.08 -20.93 56.89
C TYR A 794 21.98 -19.86 57.51
N ASP A 795 21.34 -18.78 57.97
CA ASP A 795 21.95 -17.60 58.59
C ASP A 795 22.21 -17.75 60.10
N GLY A 796 21.82 -18.88 60.69
CA GLY A 796 21.94 -19.12 62.13
C GLY A 796 23.32 -19.63 62.57
N ASN A 797 23.75 -19.22 63.76
CA ASN A 797 24.96 -19.74 64.42
C ASN A 797 24.72 -21.03 65.24
N GLN A 798 23.56 -21.70 65.11
CA GLN A 798 23.25 -22.87 65.92
C GLN A 798 23.74 -24.16 65.24
N PHE A 799 24.32 -25.06 66.03
CA PHE A 799 24.73 -26.38 65.53
C PHE A 799 23.54 -27.18 65.00
N LYS A 800 22.35 -27.07 65.61
CA LYS A 800 21.13 -27.77 65.19
C LYS A 800 20.38 -26.92 64.15
N VAL A 801 20.26 -27.46 62.94
CA VAL A 801 19.47 -26.89 61.85
C VAL A 801 18.23 -27.75 61.63
N THR A 802 17.08 -27.15 61.32
CA THR A 802 15.87 -27.87 60.92
C THR A 802 15.57 -27.55 59.46
N CYS A 803 15.43 -28.59 58.62
CA CYS A 803 15.05 -28.40 57.22
C CYS A 803 13.61 -27.86 57.13
N PRO A 804 13.35 -26.75 56.43
CA PRO A 804 12.00 -26.18 56.35
C PRO A 804 11.02 -27.04 55.54
N THR A 805 11.50 -27.96 54.70
CA THR A 805 10.65 -28.84 53.87
C THR A 805 10.27 -30.12 54.59
N CYS A 806 11.24 -30.85 55.16
CA CYS A 806 10.97 -32.15 55.79
C CYS A 806 10.87 -32.09 57.32
N MET A 807 11.04 -30.91 57.93
CA MET A 807 10.95 -30.62 59.37
C MET A 807 11.86 -31.47 60.28
N LYS A 808 12.82 -32.21 59.72
CA LYS A 808 13.82 -33.00 60.46
C LYS A 808 15.06 -32.16 60.73
N SER A 809 15.64 -32.36 61.91
CA SER A 809 16.86 -31.65 62.32
C SER A 809 18.15 -32.43 62.04
N PHE A 810 19.21 -31.69 61.73
CA PHE A 810 20.55 -32.19 61.49
C PHE A 810 21.61 -31.18 61.98
N CYS A 811 22.86 -31.61 62.17
CA CYS A 811 23.91 -30.71 62.66
C CYS A 811 24.62 -30.01 61.49
N ASN A 812 24.78 -28.68 61.54
CA ASN A 812 25.39 -27.88 60.47
C ASN A 812 26.81 -28.37 60.13
N GLN A 813 27.67 -28.56 61.13
CA GLN A 813 29.08 -28.92 60.89
C GLN A 813 29.26 -30.35 60.36
N CYS A 814 28.69 -31.35 61.04
CA CYS A 814 28.94 -32.76 60.69
C CYS A 814 27.90 -33.36 59.72
N LYS A 815 26.88 -32.59 59.29
CA LYS A 815 25.80 -32.96 58.38
C LYS A 815 25.01 -34.24 58.77
N LYS A 816 25.00 -34.62 60.06
CA LYS A 816 24.32 -35.82 60.57
C LYS A 816 22.97 -35.52 61.26
N PRO A 817 22.01 -36.46 61.28
CA PRO A 817 20.75 -36.33 62.02
C PRO A 817 20.94 -36.03 63.52
N VAL A 818 20.13 -35.13 64.07
CA VAL A 818 20.10 -34.87 65.52
C VAL A 818 18.97 -35.70 66.14
N SER A 819 19.33 -36.73 66.91
CA SER A 819 18.37 -37.53 67.68
C SER A 819 17.99 -36.80 68.99
N THR A 820 16.84 -37.16 69.56
CA THR A 820 16.32 -36.61 70.83
C THR A 820 17.07 -37.07 72.08
N LYS A 821 18.11 -37.91 71.94
CA LYS A 821 19.01 -38.30 73.04
C LYS A 821 20.39 -37.71 72.80
N VAL A 822 20.83 -36.91 73.77
CA VAL A 822 22.05 -36.08 73.75
C VAL A 822 23.30 -36.86 73.29
N THR A 823 23.84 -36.50 72.12
CA THR A 823 25.29 -36.33 71.78
C THR A 823 25.50 -36.46 70.26
N CYS A 824 25.65 -35.32 69.58
CA CYS A 824 26.24 -35.29 68.23
C CYS A 824 27.37 -34.26 68.12
N CYS A 825 27.15 -33.04 68.65
CA CYS A 825 28.06 -31.91 68.39
C CYS A 825 28.75 -31.33 69.66
N TYR A 826 28.81 -32.07 70.78
CA TYR A 826 29.60 -31.68 71.98
C TYR A 826 30.91 -32.47 72.18
N LEU A 827 30.97 -33.77 71.86
CA LEU A 827 32.20 -34.58 72.04
C LEU A 827 33.07 -34.72 70.78
N ALA A 828 32.48 -34.67 69.58
CA ALA A 828 33.22 -35.00 68.35
C ALA A 828 34.08 -33.85 67.80
N CYS A 829 33.64 -32.59 67.92
CA CYS A 829 34.29 -31.45 67.27
C CYS A 829 35.39 -30.80 68.14
N HIS A 830 35.31 -30.91 69.47
CA HIS A 830 36.30 -30.29 70.36
C HIS A 830 37.64 -31.05 70.46
N VAL A 831 37.70 -32.32 70.04
CA VAL A 831 38.92 -33.15 70.12
C VAL A 831 39.92 -32.82 69.01
N VAL A 832 39.47 -32.25 67.89
CA VAL A 832 40.35 -31.98 66.72
C VAL A 832 41.14 -30.67 66.88
N SER A 833 40.64 -29.68 67.62
CA SER A 833 41.34 -28.39 67.79
C SER A 833 42.47 -28.38 68.82
N PHE A 834 42.62 -29.43 69.64
CA PHE A 834 43.63 -29.45 70.72
C PHE A 834 44.90 -30.23 70.40
N HIS A 835 45.02 -30.82 69.21
CA HIS A 835 46.15 -31.70 68.86
C HIS A 835 47.20 -31.10 67.91
N SER A 836 47.06 -29.81 67.54
CA SER A 836 47.91 -29.14 66.52
C SER A 836 48.97 -28.18 67.07
N HIS A 837 49.06 -28.01 68.40
CA HIS A 837 50.11 -27.21 69.04
C HIS A 837 50.81 -28.03 70.13
N VAL A 838 51.93 -28.68 69.79
CA VAL A 838 53.13 -28.91 70.63
C VAL A 838 54.16 -29.76 69.82
N TYR A 839 55.43 -29.33 69.84
CA TYR A 839 56.63 -29.94 69.22
C TYR A 839 56.69 -30.13 67.68
N VAL A 840 57.48 -29.27 67.01
CA VAL A 840 58.82 -29.64 66.51
C VAL A 840 59.76 -28.43 66.70
N GLY A 841 61.01 -28.66 67.12
CA GLY A 841 62.06 -27.62 67.21
C GLY A 841 62.85 -27.44 65.90
N PRO A 842 63.89 -26.60 65.86
CA PRO A 842 64.59 -26.27 64.63
C PRO A 842 65.63 -27.34 64.22
N LYS A 843 65.51 -27.85 62.99
CA LYS A 843 66.60 -28.32 62.12
C LYS A 843 66.20 -28.17 60.66
#